data_AF-A0A8T4JMD8-F1
#
_entry.id   AF-A0A8T4JMD8-F1
#
_cell.length_a   1.000
_cell.length_b   1.000
_cell.length_c   1.000
_cell.angle_alpha   90.00
_cell.angle_beta   90.00
_cell.angle_gamma   90.00
#
_symmetry.space_group_name_H-M   'P 1'
#
loop_
_entity.id
_entity.type
_entity.pdbx_description
1 polymer ?
#
loop_
_entity_poly.entity_id
_entity_poly.type
_entity_poly.pdbx_seq_one_letter_code
_entity_poly.pdbx_strand_id
1 'polypeptide(L)'
;MEKREYLVLAIVVILLFVCMYYINFINAQGQVGLGIGGFPIFITSPENITYTFNITDNYTINLNVSSTRNIVSWNYTYYVNESIVTNITSFSPNTSIITQAGRNYIFIKASDNFSNFGNVSVSFTVNVTNRAPIIDGLDDLILVCENRWLSTHGFPIPYFNITEPDEQSYTYGLVNPDPFYVGYVSDINSSTKSYDIFSGTLSKSDAGGIFAGSRNYSLYVYASDSQYTDNKYFNITVIEVNNVPLISNIGVQTIWTNTSNNTFNYTVDLTDIEDGDRFSGNISFNISFTGSDLFSIDNDGIINFTANDSHLGVHDISICAIDNGIPNPHQNISICGQDGGSLFSCENFSLTVTSENRQPQFINWTPYNLSVLTIAGSYLTFEVIINDPDGTIPDVYWYIDNESIEYDTGELNQNFSYTVPCGVAETYNYSVIITDGELNNSLNWTVVAAFASCPVPGTGSSGGGGGGGSSKEECIEKWACRNWKTCNNLREAEITGNNVFGLIGEIRKRCDSFSWTEDICGYQLRECKDIEKCGNNKSELKPGEARECYYSVDPSCFDGIKNCHNDSCEVLIDCSGPCKACPTCSDRIKNQGEKGVDCGGPCKVCVDEEPKKKIFDYTILVIPLLILVILLGLAIATWLVYGYIIKKKKLKESKRSKRGF
;
A
#
# COMPACT_ATOMS: atom_id res chain seq x y z
N MET A 1 49.04 -73.00 54.03
CA MET A 1 48.09 -71.88 53.79
C MET A 1 47.70 -71.93 52.32
N GLU A 2 46.76 -72.78 51.91
CA GLU A 2 46.69 -73.15 50.48
C GLU A 2 45.28 -73.45 49.94
N LYS A 3 44.22 -73.00 50.64
CA LYS A 3 42.82 -73.14 50.15
C LYS A 3 41.97 -71.87 50.27
N ARG A 4 42.55 -70.75 50.72
CA ARG A 4 41.85 -69.45 50.84
C ARG A 4 42.21 -68.44 49.73
N GLU A 5 43.29 -68.66 48.99
CA GLU A 5 43.73 -67.75 47.91
C GLU A 5 43.03 -68.03 46.57
N TYR A 6 42.66 -69.28 46.28
CA TYR A 6 41.96 -69.62 45.03
C TYR A 6 40.48 -69.17 44.98
N LEU A 7 39.81 -69.07 46.14
CA LEU A 7 38.42 -68.57 46.19
C LEU A 7 38.36 -67.06 45.97
N VAL A 8 39.35 -66.32 46.47
CA VAL A 8 39.47 -64.86 46.25
C VAL A 8 39.90 -64.58 44.81
N LEU A 9 40.80 -65.38 44.23
CA LEU A 9 41.18 -65.24 42.81
C LEU A 9 40.02 -65.59 41.87
N ALA A 10 39.22 -66.62 42.17
CA ALA A 10 38.03 -66.97 41.38
C ALA A 10 36.92 -65.91 41.49
N ILE A 11 36.69 -65.34 42.67
CA ILE A 11 35.72 -64.25 42.86
C ILE A 11 36.19 -62.96 42.18
N VAL A 12 37.51 -62.66 42.19
CA VAL A 12 38.08 -61.50 41.47
C VAL A 12 38.05 -61.69 39.95
N VAL A 13 38.29 -62.91 39.44
CA VAL A 13 38.17 -63.20 38.00
C VAL A 13 36.71 -63.20 37.54
N ILE A 14 35.77 -63.70 38.36
CA ILE A 14 34.32 -63.62 38.08
C ILE A 14 33.84 -62.17 38.19
N LEU A 15 34.31 -61.38 39.16
CA LEU A 15 34.01 -59.94 39.25
C LEU A 15 34.62 -59.14 38.09
N LEU A 16 35.82 -59.51 37.59
CA LEU A 16 36.42 -58.88 36.40
C LEU A 16 35.70 -59.28 35.10
N PHE A 17 35.21 -60.52 34.99
CA PHE A 17 34.37 -60.96 33.85
C PHE A 17 32.96 -60.37 33.89
N VAL A 18 32.37 -60.18 35.08
CA VAL A 18 31.07 -59.53 35.27
C VAL A 18 31.18 -58.00 35.11
N CYS A 19 32.32 -57.38 35.45
CA CYS A 19 32.59 -55.96 35.17
C CYS A 19 32.80 -55.66 33.67
N MET A 20 33.11 -56.65 32.83
CA MET A 20 33.18 -56.44 31.38
C MET A 20 31.80 -56.38 30.70
N TYR A 21 30.71 -56.69 31.43
CA TYR A 21 29.35 -56.73 30.89
C TYR A 21 28.40 -55.63 31.42
N TYR A 22 28.88 -54.75 32.31
CA TYR A 22 28.13 -53.60 32.78
C TYR A 22 29.04 -52.39 32.91
N ILE A 23 29.10 -51.57 31.85
CA ILE A 23 29.63 -50.21 31.92
C ILE A 23 28.48 -49.26 31.57
N ASN A 24 28.13 -48.43 32.55
CA ASN A 24 27.25 -47.27 32.43
C ASN A 24 27.92 -46.22 31.54
N PHE A 25 27.19 -45.68 30.56
CA PHE A 25 27.63 -44.51 29.78
C PHE A 25 27.12 -43.23 30.45
N ILE A 26 28.04 -42.31 30.74
CA ILE A 26 27.75 -40.89 30.98
C ILE A 26 28.58 -40.13 29.95
N ASN A 27 27.93 -39.41 29.03
CA ASN A 27 28.60 -38.43 28.18
C ASN A 27 28.66 -37.06 28.89
N ALA A 28 29.44 -36.11 28.35
CA ALA A 28 29.66 -34.77 28.92
C ALA A 28 28.38 -33.87 29.01
N GLN A 29 27.19 -34.42 28.70
CA GLN A 29 25.89 -33.75 28.77
C GLN A 29 24.84 -34.54 29.59
N GLY A 30 25.21 -35.64 30.26
CA GLY A 30 24.42 -36.21 31.36
C GLY A 30 23.19 -37.07 30.99
N GLN A 31 23.12 -37.70 29.82
CA GLN A 31 22.03 -38.64 29.49
C GLN A 31 22.44 -40.12 29.70
N VAL A 32 21.53 -40.95 30.23
CA VAL A 32 21.72 -42.36 30.59
C VAL A 32 20.86 -43.26 29.70
N GLY A 33 21.45 -44.33 29.13
CA GLY A 33 20.75 -45.37 28.37
C GLY A 33 21.21 -46.79 28.75
N LEU A 34 20.27 -47.76 28.75
CA LEU A 34 20.48 -49.18 29.10
C LEU A 34 20.32 -50.07 27.87
N GLY A 35 21.30 -50.95 27.59
CA GLY A 35 21.19 -51.98 26.54
C GLY A 35 22.24 -53.09 26.70
N ILE A 36 21.80 -54.36 26.67
CA ILE A 36 22.66 -55.55 26.71
C ILE A 36 22.94 -55.97 25.26
N GLY A 37 24.20 -55.91 24.82
CA GLY A 37 24.65 -56.33 23.47
C GLY A 37 24.81 -55.22 22.43
N GLY A 38 24.72 -53.94 22.82
CA GLY A 38 24.83 -52.82 21.88
C GLY A 38 26.24 -52.22 21.76
N PHE A 39 26.55 -51.64 20.61
CA PHE A 39 27.72 -50.79 20.38
C PHE A 39 27.32 -49.30 20.40
N PRO A 40 28.23 -48.36 20.74
CA PRO A 40 27.88 -46.95 20.79
C PRO A 40 27.66 -46.36 19.39
N ILE A 41 26.65 -45.51 19.29
CA ILE A 41 26.40 -44.62 18.16
C ILE A 41 26.55 -43.19 18.68
N PHE A 42 27.27 -42.35 17.94
CA PHE A 42 27.43 -40.95 18.24
C PHE A 42 26.67 -40.12 17.22
N ILE A 43 25.78 -39.26 17.70
CA ILE A 43 25.10 -38.25 16.89
C ILE A 43 25.93 -36.97 16.98
N THR A 44 26.43 -36.48 15.85
CA THR A 44 27.07 -35.16 15.76
C THR A 44 26.12 -34.11 15.21
N SER A 45 25.07 -34.52 14.49
CA SER A 45 23.95 -33.66 14.10
C SER A 45 22.69 -34.52 13.89
N PRO A 46 21.49 -34.09 14.32
CA PRO A 46 21.23 -32.85 15.05
C PRO A 46 21.79 -32.85 16.48
N GLU A 47 22.13 -31.67 16.97
CA GLU A 47 22.41 -31.39 18.37
C GLU A 47 21.10 -31.12 19.13
N ASN A 48 21.10 -31.32 20.46
CA ASN A 48 19.95 -31.00 21.31
C ASN A 48 19.88 -29.49 21.60
N ILE A 49 19.58 -28.73 20.55
CA ILE A 49 19.44 -27.27 20.57
C ILE A 49 18.15 -26.85 19.85
N THR A 50 17.87 -25.55 19.85
CA THR A 50 16.83 -24.97 19.00
C THR A 50 17.45 -24.53 17.68
N TYR A 51 16.94 -25.08 16.59
CA TYR A 51 17.24 -24.64 15.23
C TYR A 51 16.17 -23.64 14.80
N THR A 52 16.58 -22.50 14.25
CA THR A 52 15.64 -21.47 13.77
C THR A 52 15.63 -21.45 12.25
N PHE A 53 14.43 -21.45 11.66
CA PHE A 53 14.20 -21.37 10.22
C PHE A 53 13.15 -20.29 9.92
N ASN A 54 13.17 -19.73 8.72
CA ASN A 54 12.07 -18.91 8.21
C ASN A 54 10.95 -19.82 7.68
N ILE A 55 9.71 -19.33 7.59
CA ILE A 55 8.54 -20.13 7.17
C ILE A 55 8.72 -20.84 5.82
N THR A 56 9.44 -20.21 4.89
CA THR A 56 9.64 -20.71 3.53
C THR A 56 10.84 -21.63 3.38
N ASP A 57 11.66 -21.77 4.43
CA ASP A 57 12.82 -22.64 4.38
C ASP A 57 12.39 -24.11 4.35
N ASN A 58 13.09 -24.94 3.57
CA ASN A 58 13.03 -26.38 3.78
C ASN A 58 13.81 -26.66 5.08
N TYR A 59 13.12 -26.93 6.20
CA TYR A 59 13.65 -27.16 7.56
C TYR A 59 14.64 -28.32 7.64
N THR A 60 15.75 -28.20 6.94
CA THR A 60 16.65 -29.27 6.57
C THR A 60 17.77 -29.28 7.57
N ILE A 61 17.92 -30.41 8.27
CA ILE A 61 18.96 -30.58 9.29
C ILE A 61 19.81 -31.78 8.91
N ASN A 62 21.12 -31.63 9.06
CA ASN A 62 22.07 -32.70 8.83
C ASN A 62 21.83 -33.83 9.84
N LEU A 63 21.82 -35.07 9.33
CA LEU A 63 21.77 -36.30 10.11
C LEU A 63 23.14 -36.98 10.01
N ASN A 64 24.03 -36.56 10.90
CA ASN A 64 25.41 -37.02 10.97
C ASN A 64 25.56 -37.95 12.16
N VAL A 65 25.82 -39.21 11.85
CA VAL A 65 26.00 -40.26 12.86
C VAL A 65 27.27 -41.04 12.59
N SER A 66 27.89 -41.56 13.64
CA SER A 66 29.06 -42.41 13.53
C SER A 66 29.04 -43.53 14.56
N SER A 67 29.81 -44.58 14.31
CA SER A 67 30.02 -45.66 15.26
C SER A 67 31.46 -46.14 15.17
N THR A 68 31.96 -46.76 16.24
CA THR A 68 33.30 -47.39 16.28
C THR A 68 33.34 -48.75 15.58
N ARG A 69 32.20 -49.26 15.11
CA ARG A 69 32.07 -50.53 14.39
C ARG A 69 31.73 -50.32 12.92
N ASN A 70 32.01 -51.34 12.11
CA ASN A 70 31.58 -51.38 10.72
C ASN A 70 30.08 -51.73 10.65
N ILE A 71 29.26 -50.78 10.19
CA ILE A 71 27.79 -50.85 10.20
C ILE A 71 27.29 -51.21 8.80
N VAL A 72 26.32 -52.12 8.72
CA VAL A 72 25.68 -52.52 7.45
C VAL A 72 24.32 -51.91 7.22
N SER A 73 23.61 -51.52 8.28
CA SER A 73 22.33 -50.85 8.12
C SER A 73 22.15 -49.76 9.16
N TRP A 74 21.60 -48.64 8.70
CA TRP A 74 21.23 -47.48 9.50
C TRP A 74 19.77 -47.17 9.22
N ASN A 75 18.96 -47.14 10.28
CA ASN A 75 17.55 -46.80 10.22
C ASN A 75 17.23 -45.73 11.25
N TYR A 76 16.29 -44.84 10.95
CA TYR A 76 15.73 -43.92 11.95
C TYR A 76 14.20 -43.94 11.95
N THR A 77 13.64 -43.56 13.08
CA THR A 77 12.22 -43.23 13.25
C THR A 77 12.16 -41.79 13.74
N TYR A 78 11.34 -40.98 13.10
CA TYR A 78 11.23 -39.55 13.33
C TYR A 78 9.83 -39.18 13.82
N TYR A 79 9.80 -38.36 14.86
CA TYR A 79 8.61 -37.94 15.57
C TYR A 79 8.57 -36.41 15.67
N VAL A 80 7.36 -35.86 15.63
CA VAL A 80 7.06 -34.44 15.86
C VAL A 80 5.92 -34.37 16.86
N ASN A 81 6.11 -33.64 17.96
CA ASN A 81 5.13 -33.50 19.03
C ASN A 81 4.49 -34.85 19.43
N GLU A 82 5.35 -35.87 19.60
CA GLU A 82 4.97 -37.24 20.01
C GLU A 82 4.21 -38.07 18.95
N SER A 83 3.95 -37.51 17.77
CA SER A 83 3.37 -38.22 16.62
C SER A 83 4.46 -38.73 15.69
N ILE A 84 4.31 -39.96 15.17
CA ILE A 84 5.25 -40.54 14.22
C ILE A 84 5.07 -39.87 12.85
N VAL A 85 6.14 -39.30 12.31
CA VAL A 85 6.15 -38.71 10.96
C VAL A 85 6.73 -39.68 9.94
N THR A 86 7.88 -40.28 10.25
CA THR A 86 8.43 -41.38 9.44
C THR A 86 8.86 -42.55 10.33
N ASN A 87 8.62 -43.77 9.84
CA ASN A 87 8.85 -44.98 10.60
C ASN A 87 9.83 -45.92 9.90
N ILE A 88 10.94 -46.26 10.57
CA ILE A 88 11.95 -47.22 10.13
C ILE A 88 12.45 -46.91 8.70
N THR A 89 12.95 -45.69 8.49
CA THR A 89 13.51 -45.24 7.22
C THR A 89 15.01 -45.54 7.18
N SER A 90 15.48 -46.23 6.14
CA SER A 90 16.90 -46.47 5.92
C SER A 90 17.60 -45.22 5.41
N PHE A 91 18.83 -45.00 5.86
CA PHE A 91 19.62 -43.82 5.45
C PHE A 91 21.11 -44.12 5.39
N SER A 92 21.88 -43.20 4.79
CA SER A 92 23.34 -43.21 4.86
C SER A 92 23.80 -42.12 5.82
N PRO A 93 24.80 -42.37 6.69
CA PRO A 93 25.37 -41.32 7.54
C PRO A 93 25.84 -40.11 6.73
N ASN A 94 25.76 -38.93 7.33
CA ASN A 94 26.08 -37.64 6.68
C ASN A 94 25.09 -37.25 5.57
N THR A 95 23.83 -37.62 5.75
CA THR A 95 22.70 -37.14 4.93
C THR A 95 22.06 -35.92 5.60
N SER A 96 21.06 -35.34 4.95
CA SER A 96 20.13 -34.40 5.56
C SER A 96 18.72 -35.00 5.63
N ILE A 97 17.90 -34.46 6.53
CA ILE A 97 16.48 -34.76 6.65
C ILE A 97 15.67 -33.47 6.71
N ILE A 98 14.43 -33.50 6.23
CA ILE A 98 13.49 -32.39 6.36
C ILE A 98 12.69 -32.59 7.64
N THR A 99 12.71 -31.58 8.50
CA THR A 99 12.04 -31.59 9.82
C THR A 99 10.76 -30.75 9.79
N GLN A 100 10.03 -30.67 10.89
CA GLN A 100 8.79 -29.89 11.01
C GLN A 100 8.88 -28.96 12.22
N ALA A 101 8.09 -27.89 12.21
CA ALA A 101 8.02 -26.95 13.32
C ALA A 101 7.63 -27.65 14.64
N GLY A 102 8.23 -27.23 15.75
CA GLY A 102 7.94 -27.74 17.09
C GLY A 102 8.99 -28.70 17.63
N ARG A 103 8.56 -29.61 18.52
CA ARG A 103 9.47 -30.53 19.22
C ARG A 103 9.72 -31.76 18.36
N ASN A 104 10.96 -31.92 17.93
CA ASN A 104 11.39 -33.00 17.07
C ASN A 104 12.15 -34.04 17.88
N TYR A 105 11.94 -35.32 17.55
CA TYR A 105 12.63 -36.43 18.18
C TYR A 105 13.00 -37.48 17.14
N ILE A 106 14.28 -37.86 17.12
CA ILE A 106 14.80 -38.87 16.20
C ILE A 106 15.37 -40.02 17.00
N PHE A 107 14.89 -41.22 16.71
CA PHE A 107 15.40 -42.47 17.23
C PHE A 107 16.17 -43.20 16.14
N ILE A 108 17.45 -43.50 16.37
CA ILE A 108 18.36 -44.09 15.39
C ILE A 108 18.73 -45.50 15.85
N LYS A 109 18.70 -46.44 14.92
CA LYS A 109 19.11 -47.83 15.11
C LYS A 109 20.11 -48.22 14.02
N ALA A 110 21.21 -48.84 14.43
CA ALA A 110 22.23 -49.36 13.52
C ALA A 110 22.44 -50.85 13.76
N SER A 111 22.77 -51.62 12.71
CA SER A 111 23.17 -53.02 12.83
C SER A 111 24.54 -53.30 12.22
N ASP A 112 25.36 -54.10 12.91
CA ASP A 112 26.64 -54.57 12.37
C ASP A 112 26.50 -55.90 11.60
N ASN A 113 27.60 -56.35 11.00
CA ASN A 113 27.69 -57.63 10.26
C ASN A 113 27.36 -58.89 11.09
N PHE A 114 27.25 -58.76 12.41
CA PHE A 114 27.04 -59.87 13.36
C PHE A 114 25.67 -59.80 14.03
N SER A 115 24.75 -59.01 13.47
CA SER A 115 23.38 -58.81 13.99
C SER A 115 23.33 -58.18 15.39
N ASN A 116 24.43 -57.57 15.87
CA ASN A 116 24.35 -56.70 17.03
C ASN A 116 23.72 -55.38 16.61
N PHE A 117 23.00 -54.73 17.53
CA PHE A 117 22.36 -53.45 17.25
C PHE A 117 22.75 -52.38 18.27
N GLY A 118 23.04 -51.19 17.80
CA GLY A 118 23.14 -49.97 18.61
C GLY A 118 21.87 -49.14 18.44
N ASN A 119 21.48 -48.40 19.47
CA ASN A 119 20.44 -47.39 19.38
C ASN A 119 20.83 -46.12 20.13
N VAL A 120 20.32 -44.99 19.67
CA VAL A 120 20.51 -43.67 20.28
C VAL A 120 19.36 -42.77 19.85
N SER A 121 19.05 -41.74 20.63
CA SER A 121 18.08 -40.74 20.24
C SER A 121 18.57 -39.32 20.53
N VAL A 122 17.98 -38.38 19.82
CA VAL A 122 18.15 -36.94 20.05
C VAL A 122 16.79 -36.26 19.97
N SER A 123 16.55 -35.36 20.91
CA SER A 123 15.46 -34.39 20.85
C SER A 123 16.05 -33.03 20.49
N PHE A 124 15.36 -32.26 19.65
CA PHE A 124 15.72 -30.89 19.33
C PHE A 124 14.45 -30.10 18.99
N THR A 125 14.53 -28.78 18.99
CA THR A 125 13.37 -27.93 18.69
C THR A 125 13.62 -27.21 17.37
N VAL A 126 12.61 -27.20 16.51
CA VAL A 126 12.60 -26.39 15.28
C VAL A 126 11.67 -25.22 15.53
N ASN A 127 12.25 -24.04 15.70
CA ASN A 127 11.52 -22.80 15.83
C ASN A 127 11.39 -22.17 14.45
N VAL A 128 10.17 -21.87 14.03
CA VAL A 128 9.92 -21.19 12.76
C VAL A 128 9.56 -19.75 13.08
N THR A 129 10.31 -18.81 12.52
CA THR A 129 10.10 -17.37 12.72
C THR A 129 9.40 -16.79 11.51
N ASN A 130 8.26 -16.14 11.75
CA ASN A 130 7.59 -15.29 10.78
C ASN A 130 8.14 -13.86 10.91
N ARG A 131 8.36 -13.16 9.79
CA ARG A 131 8.87 -11.78 9.72
C ARG A 131 7.79 -10.89 9.16
N ALA A 132 7.75 -9.64 9.62
CA ALA A 132 6.82 -8.66 9.09
C ALA A 132 7.09 -8.38 7.59
N PRO A 133 6.04 -8.09 6.79
CA PRO A 133 6.20 -7.47 5.49
C PRO A 133 6.97 -6.14 5.65
N ILE A 134 7.82 -5.77 4.69
CA ILE A 134 8.71 -4.59 4.79
C ILE A 134 8.28 -3.52 3.80
N ILE A 135 8.09 -2.28 4.27
CA ILE A 135 7.74 -1.11 3.47
C ILE A 135 8.99 -0.28 3.16
N ASP A 136 9.25 0.00 1.89
CA ASP A 136 10.37 0.82 1.44
C ASP A 136 10.00 1.75 0.27
N GLY A 137 10.81 2.79 0.03
CA GLY A 137 10.67 3.68 -1.13
C GLY A 137 9.74 4.89 -0.96
N LEU A 138 9.03 5.01 0.17
CA LEU A 138 8.16 6.16 0.44
C LEU A 138 8.92 7.41 0.91
N ASP A 139 8.66 8.56 0.32
CA ASP A 139 9.21 9.85 0.77
C ASP A 139 8.52 10.34 2.07
N ASP A 140 9.27 11.01 2.94
CA ASP A 140 8.76 11.53 4.22
C ASP A 140 7.80 12.72 4.03
N LEU A 141 7.90 13.45 2.92
CA LEU A 141 7.09 14.63 2.59
C LEU A 141 6.71 14.67 1.11
N ILE A 142 5.40 14.70 0.85
CA ILE A 142 4.81 14.85 -0.47
C ILE A 142 4.11 16.22 -0.51
N LEU A 143 4.36 17.01 -1.56
CA LEU A 143 3.66 18.28 -1.79
C LEU A 143 2.74 18.12 -2.99
N VAL A 144 1.49 18.55 -2.83
CA VAL A 144 0.47 18.53 -3.89
C VAL A 144 -0.32 19.83 -3.84
N CYS A 145 -0.79 20.30 -4.99
CA CYS A 145 -1.60 21.51 -5.08
C CYS A 145 -3.07 21.13 -5.01
N GLU A 146 -3.88 21.96 -4.35
CA GLU A 146 -5.32 21.92 -4.62
C GLU A 146 -5.58 22.20 -6.10
N ASN A 147 -6.73 21.79 -6.63
CA ASN A 147 -7.04 21.67 -8.06
C ASN A 147 -6.31 20.56 -8.83
N ARG A 148 -5.30 19.93 -8.22
CA ARG A 148 -4.65 18.72 -8.77
C ARG A 148 -5.08 17.49 -8.01
N TRP A 149 -4.79 16.34 -8.60
CA TRP A 149 -4.93 15.04 -7.97
C TRP A 149 -3.55 14.41 -7.79
N LEU A 150 -3.41 13.61 -6.73
CA LEU A 150 -2.21 12.81 -6.52
C LEU A 150 -2.34 11.53 -7.35
N SER A 151 -1.40 11.26 -8.24
CA SER A 151 -1.42 10.07 -9.09
C SER A 151 -0.01 9.66 -9.52
N THR A 152 0.09 8.42 -9.98
CA THR A 152 1.26 7.78 -10.58
C THR A 152 1.90 8.54 -11.74
N HIS A 153 1.15 9.43 -12.37
CA HIS A 153 1.59 10.23 -13.51
C HIS A 153 1.93 11.68 -13.11
N GLY A 154 1.69 12.07 -11.85
CA GLY A 154 2.00 13.39 -11.30
C GLY A 154 3.38 13.44 -10.64
N PHE A 155 3.97 14.63 -10.55
CA PHE A 155 5.20 14.86 -9.80
C PHE A 155 4.88 15.61 -8.49
N PRO A 156 5.36 15.16 -7.32
CA PRO A 156 6.19 13.97 -7.08
C PRO A 156 5.39 12.66 -7.18
N ILE A 157 6.08 11.59 -7.56
CA ILE A 157 5.45 10.28 -7.78
C ILE A 157 5.46 9.47 -6.48
N PRO A 158 4.30 9.23 -5.84
CA PRO A 158 4.27 8.68 -4.48
C PRO A 158 4.19 7.14 -4.51
N TYR A 159 5.22 6.48 -5.04
CA TYR A 159 5.33 5.03 -5.03
C TYR A 159 6.07 4.52 -3.79
N PHE A 160 5.71 3.31 -3.38
CA PHE A 160 6.45 2.55 -2.40
C PHE A 160 6.30 1.05 -2.69
N ASN A 161 7.21 0.25 -2.16
CA ASN A 161 7.21 -1.18 -2.32
C ASN A 161 6.91 -1.85 -0.98
N ILE A 162 6.18 -2.96 -1.04
CA ILE A 162 6.06 -3.90 0.07
C ILE A 162 6.75 -5.20 -0.34
N THR A 163 7.72 -5.63 0.45
CA THR A 163 8.38 -6.94 0.31
C THR A 163 7.94 -7.85 1.44
N GLU A 164 7.29 -8.98 1.12
CA GLU A 164 7.00 -10.04 2.07
C GLU A 164 8.12 -11.10 2.03
N PRO A 165 9.10 -11.05 2.96
CA PRO A 165 10.19 -12.01 3.00
C PRO A 165 9.79 -13.49 3.23
N ASP A 166 8.61 -13.79 3.76
CA ASP A 166 8.11 -15.15 4.00
C ASP A 166 7.04 -15.61 2.98
N GLU A 167 6.86 -14.85 1.89
CA GLU A 167 5.94 -15.13 0.76
C GLU A 167 4.50 -15.47 1.19
N GLN A 168 4.03 -14.91 2.32
CA GLN A 168 2.67 -15.06 2.81
C GLN A 168 1.72 -14.00 2.25
N SER A 169 0.42 -14.23 2.40
CA SER A 169 -0.58 -13.20 2.13
C SER A 169 -0.51 -12.12 3.21
N TYR A 170 -0.45 -10.87 2.79
CA TYR A 170 -0.53 -9.72 3.67
C TYR A 170 -1.65 -8.77 3.26
N THR A 171 -2.07 -7.96 4.21
CA THR A 171 -2.97 -6.83 4.04
C THR A 171 -2.16 -5.54 4.09
N TYR A 172 -2.64 -4.51 3.41
CA TYR A 172 -2.01 -3.20 3.40
C TYR A 172 -3.09 -2.12 3.42
N GLY A 173 -2.71 -0.90 3.81
CA GLY A 173 -3.64 0.21 3.82
C GLY A 173 -3.04 1.49 4.35
N LEU A 174 -3.84 2.54 4.29
CA LEU A 174 -3.54 3.86 4.83
C LEU A 174 -4.46 4.13 6.01
N VAL A 175 -3.94 4.67 7.10
CA VAL A 175 -4.76 5.07 8.24
C VAL A 175 -5.19 6.52 8.09
N ASN A 176 -6.50 6.75 8.21
CA ASN A 176 -7.19 8.01 7.90
C ASN A 176 -7.01 8.43 6.44
N PRO A 177 -7.50 7.63 5.47
CA PRO A 177 -7.20 7.81 4.07
C PRO A 177 -7.69 9.17 3.55
N ASP A 178 -8.95 9.53 3.76
CA ASP A 178 -9.61 10.67 3.11
C ASP A 178 -8.82 12.00 3.23
N PRO A 179 -8.36 12.62 2.11
CA PRO A 179 -8.69 12.37 0.69
C PRO A 179 -7.72 11.48 -0.12
N PHE A 180 -6.77 10.81 0.53
CA PHE A 180 -5.72 9.97 -0.05
C PHE A 180 -5.98 8.48 0.10
N TYR A 181 -5.52 7.67 -0.85
CA TYR A 181 -5.75 6.24 -0.88
C TYR A 181 -4.50 5.52 -1.36
N VAL A 182 -4.41 4.22 -1.07
CA VAL A 182 -3.31 3.36 -1.53
C VAL A 182 -3.83 2.39 -2.57
N GLY A 183 -3.14 2.29 -3.70
CA GLY A 183 -3.47 1.40 -4.81
C GLY A 183 -2.37 0.37 -5.05
N TYR A 184 -2.77 -0.82 -5.49
CA TYR A 184 -1.84 -1.80 -6.03
C TYR A 184 -1.52 -1.44 -7.48
N VAL A 185 -0.24 -1.52 -7.83
CA VAL A 185 0.26 -1.12 -9.14
C VAL A 185 0.69 -2.35 -9.94
N SER A 186 1.66 -3.10 -9.41
CA SER A 186 2.23 -4.25 -10.12
C SER A 186 3.10 -5.11 -9.21
N ASP A 187 3.25 -6.38 -9.57
CA ASP A 187 4.26 -7.27 -8.98
C ASP A 187 5.64 -6.93 -9.55
N ILE A 188 6.63 -6.72 -8.67
CA ILE A 188 8.03 -6.56 -9.08
C ILE A 188 8.70 -7.94 -9.18
N ASN A 189 8.41 -8.82 -8.22
CA ASN A 189 8.84 -10.22 -8.18
C ASN A 189 7.87 -11.03 -7.28
N SER A 190 8.19 -12.30 -6.97
CA SER A 190 7.30 -13.17 -6.17
C SER A 190 7.01 -12.64 -4.75
N SER A 191 7.97 -11.93 -4.15
CA SER A 191 7.88 -11.44 -2.78
C SER A 191 7.62 -9.93 -2.68
N THR A 192 7.83 -9.17 -3.75
CA THR A 192 7.80 -7.71 -3.74
C THR A 192 6.76 -7.16 -4.71
N LYS A 193 5.90 -6.28 -4.19
CA LYS A 193 4.84 -5.60 -4.96
C LYS A 193 4.95 -4.10 -4.81
N SER A 194 4.57 -3.39 -5.87
CA SER A 194 4.58 -1.93 -5.94
C SER A 194 3.19 -1.35 -5.71
N TYR A 195 3.17 -0.22 -5.00
CA TYR A 195 1.97 0.48 -4.57
C TYR A 195 2.11 1.99 -4.79
N ASP A 196 1.02 2.65 -5.10
CA ASP A 196 0.94 4.10 -5.22
C ASP A 196 0.04 4.71 -4.15
N ILE A 197 0.29 5.98 -3.84
CA ILE A 197 -0.67 6.81 -3.10
C ILE A 197 -1.36 7.73 -4.10
N PHE A 198 -2.68 7.80 -4.05
CA PHE A 198 -3.45 8.59 -5.00
C PHE A 198 -4.60 9.32 -4.33
N SER A 199 -5.13 10.35 -4.99
CA SER A 199 -6.32 11.09 -4.58
C SER A 199 -7.17 11.44 -5.80
N GLY A 200 -8.39 11.91 -5.58
CA GLY A 200 -9.10 12.69 -6.59
C GLY A 200 -8.56 14.12 -6.68
N THR A 201 -9.21 14.93 -7.51
CA THR A 201 -8.97 16.38 -7.55
C THR A 201 -9.21 16.97 -6.16
N LEU A 202 -8.18 17.56 -5.59
CA LEU A 202 -8.20 18.15 -4.26
C LEU A 202 -8.86 19.54 -4.31
N SER A 203 -9.57 19.87 -3.25
CA SER A 203 -10.37 21.09 -3.10
C SER A 203 -9.77 22.04 -2.06
N LYS A 204 -10.35 23.25 -1.94
CA LYS A 204 -10.02 24.21 -0.86
C LYS A 204 -10.09 23.60 0.52
N SER A 205 -11.10 22.79 0.80
CA SER A 205 -11.22 22.11 2.10
C SER A 205 -10.07 21.13 2.37
N ASP A 206 -9.49 20.55 1.32
CA ASP A 206 -8.32 19.69 1.44
C ASP A 206 -7.05 20.50 1.70
N ALA A 207 -6.96 21.73 1.22
CA ALA A 207 -5.90 22.69 1.57
C ALA A 207 -6.10 23.40 2.93
N GLY A 208 -7.19 23.09 3.65
CA GLY A 208 -7.49 23.68 4.97
C GLY A 208 -8.55 24.79 4.95
N GLY A 209 -9.11 25.10 3.78
CA GLY A 209 -10.08 26.16 3.55
C GLY A 209 -9.49 27.33 2.79
N ILE A 210 -10.33 28.34 2.55
CA ILE A 210 -9.95 29.58 1.87
C ILE A 210 -8.99 30.36 2.77
N PHE A 211 -7.88 30.85 2.20
CA PHE A 211 -6.80 31.59 2.83
C PHE A 211 -6.02 30.82 3.93
N ALA A 212 -6.11 29.49 3.93
CA ALA A 212 -5.34 28.64 4.85
C ALA A 212 -3.86 28.50 4.44
N GLY A 213 -3.52 28.76 3.18
CA GLY A 213 -2.21 28.62 2.57
C GLY A 213 -1.82 27.17 2.30
N SER A 214 -2.02 26.27 3.26
CA SER A 214 -1.83 24.82 3.10
C SER A 214 -2.37 24.03 4.29
N ARG A 215 -2.59 22.72 4.08
CA ARG A 215 -2.90 21.76 5.14
C ARG A 215 -1.97 20.56 5.10
N ASN A 216 -1.46 20.21 6.27
CA ASN A 216 -0.60 19.04 6.46
C ASN A 216 -1.40 17.85 6.95
N TYR A 217 -1.29 16.73 6.24
CA TYR A 217 -1.83 15.43 6.58
C TYR A 217 -0.67 14.56 7.06
N SER A 218 -0.65 14.23 8.36
CA SER A 218 0.27 13.23 8.89
C SER A 218 -0.39 11.87 8.79
N LEU A 219 0.21 11.00 7.97
CA LEU A 219 -0.34 9.71 7.57
C LEU A 219 0.68 8.62 7.86
N TYR A 220 0.21 7.38 7.89
CA TYR A 220 1.11 6.23 7.78
C TYR A 220 0.47 5.13 6.96
N VAL A 221 1.32 4.49 6.15
CA VAL A 221 1.00 3.25 5.48
C VAL A 221 1.36 2.09 6.40
N TYR A 222 0.59 1.01 6.35
CA TYR A 222 0.90 -0.24 7.04
C TYR A 222 0.84 -1.43 6.10
N ALA A 223 1.58 -2.47 6.45
CA ALA A 223 1.54 -3.79 5.84
C ALA A 223 1.54 -4.84 6.96
N SER A 224 0.66 -5.85 6.87
CA SER A 224 0.49 -6.85 7.92
C SER A 224 0.12 -8.23 7.39
N ASP A 225 0.81 -9.25 7.90
CA ASP A 225 0.51 -10.67 7.69
C ASP A 225 -0.48 -11.25 8.72
N SER A 226 -1.14 -10.39 9.51
CA SER A 226 -2.03 -10.72 10.65
C SER A 226 -1.33 -11.10 11.96
N GLN A 227 -0.01 -11.26 11.97
CA GLN A 227 0.78 -11.54 13.17
C GLN A 227 1.73 -10.39 13.49
N TYR A 228 2.41 -9.86 12.47
CA TYR A 228 3.33 -8.76 12.54
C TYR A 228 2.91 -7.65 11.56
N THR A 229 3.44 -6.46 11.81
CA THR A 229 3.17 -5.26 11.03
C THR A 229 4.46 -4.51 10.79
N ASP A 230 4.56 -3.93 9.61
CA ASP A 230 5.44 -2.79 9.37
C ASP A 230 4.58 -1.57 9.05
N ASN A 231 5.06 -0.40 9.45
CA ASN A 231 4.39 0.87 9.18
C ASN A 231 5.42 1.97 8.89
N LYS A 232 5.01 2.94 8.07
CA LYS A 232 5.87 4.06 7.70
C LYS A 232 5.07 5.36 7.73
N TYR A 233 5.52 6.29 8.56
CA TYR A 233 4.96 7.63 8.67
C TYR A 233 5.48 8.54 7.56
N PHE A 234 4.61 9.39 7.06
CA PHE A 234 4.93 10.41 6.07
C PHE A 234 3.89 11.53 6.14
N ASN A 235 4.21 12.66 5.50
CA ASN A 235 3.32 13.81 5.45
C ASN A 235 2.93 14.13 4.01
N ILE A 236 1.66 14.44 3.78
CA ILE A 236 1.21 15.08 2.55
C ILE A 236 0.81 16.51 2.89
N THR A 237 1.37 17.50 2.21
CA THR A 237 0.95 18.90 2.31
C THR A 237 0.16 19.28 1.06
N VAL A 238 -1.10 19.63 1.26
CA VAL A 238 -1.94 20.20 0.20
C VAL A 238 -1.76 21.71 0.24
N ILE A 239 -1.22 22.28 -0.83
CA ILE A 239 -0.96 23.70 -0.98
C ILE A 239 -2.18 24.37 -1.60
N GLU A 240 -2.66 25.43 -0.95
CA GLU A 240 -3.70 26.30 -1.50
C GLU A 240 -3.13 27.10 -2.69
N VAL A 241 -3.95 27.27 -3.72
CA VAL A 241 -3.67 28.02 -4.93
C VAL A 241 -4.69 29.15 -5.08
N ASN A 242 -4.33 30.26 -5.71
CA ASN A 242 -5.30 31.25 -6.13
C ASN A 242 -6.08 30.72 -7.37
N ASN A 243 -7.40 30.82 -7.34
CA ASN A 243 -8.27 30.54 -8.48
C ASN A 243 -8.44 31.79 -9.34
N VAL A 244 -8.70 31.58 -10.64
CA VAL A 244 -9.04 32.69 -11.53
C VAL A 244 -10.51 33.06 -11.37
N PRO A 245 -10.88 34.35 -11.47
CA PRO A 245 -12.29 34.75 -11.52
C PRO A 245 -12.99 34.08 -12.69
N LEU A 246 -14.22 33.62 -12.49
CA LEU A 246 -15.06 33.06 -13.55
C LEU A 246 -16.12 34.09 -13.94
N ILE A 247 -15.98 34.67 -15.14
CA ILE A 247 -16.98 35.58 -15.72
C ILE A 247 -18.01 34.75 -16.47
N SER A 248 -19.30 34.99 -16.20
CA SER A 248 -20.41 34.40 -16.95
C SER A 248 -20.39 34.92 -18.39
N ASN A 249 -20.70 34.04 -19.35
CA ASN A 249 -20.77 34.43 -20.76
C ASN A 249 -21.71 35.64 -20.95
N ILE A 250 -21.19 36.68 -21.58
CA ILE A 250 -21.91 37.94 -21.85
C ILE A 250 -22.76 37.82 -23.12
N GLY A 251 -22.26 37.09 -24.11
CA GLY A 251 -22.81 37.00 -25.45
C GLY A 251 -22.81 38.33 -26.21
N VAL A 252 -23.14 38.27 -27.50
CA VAL A 252 -23.30 39.48 -28.32
C VAL A 252 -24.45 40.36 -27.86
N GLN A 253 -24.31 41.67 -28.03
CA GLN A 253 -25.25 42.68 -27.56
C GLN A 253 -25.58 43.67 -28.68
N THR A 254 -26.83 44.14 -28.77
CA THR A 254 -27.25 45.12 -29.78
C THR A 254 -28.09 46.24 -29.17
N ILE A 255 -27.73 47.50 -29.47
CA ILE A 255 -28.50 48.70 -29.10
C ILE A 255 -28.71 49.60 -30.32
N TRP A 256 -29.73 50.47 -30.29
CA TRP A 256 -30.05 51.30 -31.45
C TRP A 256 -30.44 52.74 -31.14
N THR A 257 -29.97 53.68 -31.97
CA THR A 257 -29.95 55.12 -31.65
C THR A 257 -31.29 55.83 -31.83
N ASN A 258 -32.21 55.28 -32.63
CA ASN A 258 -33.45 55.96 -33.03
C ASN A 258 -34.66 55.70 -32.09
N THR A 259 -34.48 54.95 -30.99
CA THR A 259 -35.54 54.69 -30.01
C THR A 259 -35.07 54.86 -28.56
N SER A 260 -35.92 54.47 -27.60
CA SER A 260 -35.59 54.39 -26.18
C SER A 260 -34.59 53.28 -25.82
N ASN A 261 -34.22 52.37 -26.74
CA ASN A 261 -33.24 51.31 -26.47
C ASN A 261 -31.81 51.66 -26.94
N ASN A 262 -31.45 52.94 -26.80
CA ASN A 262 -30.11 53.43 -27.12
C ASN A 262 -29.14 53.33 -25.94
N THR A 263 -29.56 52.72 -24.82
CA THR A 263 -28.76 52.63 -23.60
C THR A 263 -28.42 51.17 -23.31
N PHE A 264 -27.13 50.86 -23.29
CA PHE A 264 -26.59 49.59 -22.81
C PHE A 264 -26.37 49.67 -21.32
N ASN A 265 -27.17 48.92 -20.56
CA ASN A 265 -27.04 48.78 -19.12
C ASN A 265 -26.79 47.31 -18.80
N TYR A 266 -25.55 46.98 -18.47
CA TYR A 266 -25.11 45.61 -18.23
C TYR A 266 -24.41 45.51 -16.89
N THR A 267 -24.65 44.41 -16.18
CA THR A 267 -23.97 44.11 -14.93
C THR A 267 -23.24 42.79 -15.10
N VAL A 268 -21.91 42.85 -14.99
CA VAL A 268 -21.07 41.66 -15.14
C VAL A 268 -21.41 40.67 -14.03
N ASP A 269 -21.74 39.45 -14.44
CA ASP A 269 -21.95 38.34 -13.53
C ASP A 269 -20.67 37.51 -13.47
N LEU A 270 -20.16 37.30 -12.25
CA LEU A 270 -18.94 36.54 -12.04
C LEU A 270 -18.90 35.95 -10.64
N THR A 271 -18.04 34.95 -10.48
CA THR A 271 -17.71 34.35 -9.19
C THR A 271 -16.25 33.99 -9.12
N ASP A 272 -15.64 34.19 -7.97
CA ASP A 272 -14.33 33.70 -7.58
C ASP A 272 -14.45 32.91 -6.27
N ILE A 273 -13.66 31.85 -6.10
CA ILE A 273 -13.74 30.99 -4.92
C ILE A 273 -13.18 31.68 -3.67
N GLU A 274 -12.17 32.53 -3.82
CA GLU A 274 -11.48 33.23 -2.74
C GLU A 274 -12.13 34.58 -2.49
N ASP A 275 -12.37 35.31 -3.57
CA ASP A 275 -12.79 36.70 -3.55
C ASP A 275 -14.29 36.89 -3.76
N GLY A 276 -15.06 35.81 -3.92
CA GLY A 276 -16.51 35.86 -3.97
C GLY A 276 -17.07 36.47 -5.26
N ASP A 277 -18.14 37.24 -5.16
CA ASP A 277 -18.75 37.89 -6.31
C ASP A 277 -18.36 39.38 -6.40
N ARG A 278 -18.93 40.10 -7.37
CA ARG A 278 -18.69 41.54 -7.55
C ARG A 278 -19.00 42.41 -6.31
N PHE A 279 -19.83 41.94 -5.37
CA PHE A 279 -20.20 42.70 -4.18
C PHE A 279 -19.23 42.51 -3.01
N SER A 280 -18.24 41.63 -3.16
CA SER A 280 -17.22 41.40 -2.14
C SER A 280 -16.29 42.61 -1.93
N GLY A 281 -16.14 43.44 -2.96
CA GLY A 281 -15.15 44.52 -3.00
C GLY A 281 -13.72 44.04 -3.22
N ASN A 282 -13.53 42.76 -3.56
CA ASN A 282 -12.23 42.14 -3.76
C ASN A 282 -11.87 41.89 -5.23
N ILE A 283 -12.76 42.24 -6.16
CA ILE A 283 -12.58 42.03 -7.58
C ILE A 283 -12.47 43.38 -8.27
N SER A 284 -11.46 43.53 -9.11
CA SER A 284 -11.21 44.73 -9.91
C SER A 284 -11.53 44.46 -11.38
N PHE A 285 -12.15 45.44 -12.04
CA PHE A 285 -12.52 45.33 -13.44
C PHE A 285 -11.64 46.18 -14.34
N ASN A 286 -11.33 45.66 -15.52
CA ASN A 286 -10.72 46.41 -16.61
C ASN A 286 -11.52 46.15 -17.89
N ILE A 287 -11.68 47.17 -18.72
CA ILE A 287 -12.38 47.08 -20.01
C ILE A 287 -11.48 47.63 -21.11
N SER A 288 -11.47 46.95 -22.25
CA SER A 288 -10.72 47.36 -23.42
C SER A 288 -11.53 47.15 -24.69
N PHE A 289 -11.21 47.94 -25.73
CA PHE A 289 -11.93 47.97 -27.00
C PHE A 289 -10.98 47.77 -28.16
N THR A 290 -11.45 47.11 -29.22
CA THR A 290 -10.75 47.13 -30.52
C THR A 290 -11.02 48.46 -31.21
N GLY A 291 -10.21 49.48 -30.93
CA GLY A 291 -10.34 50.81 -31.51
C GLY A 291 -10.38 51.91 -30.46
N SER A 292 -11.40 52.77 -30.51
CA SER A 292 -11.58 53.86 -29.55
C SER A 292 -12.48 53.44 -28.38
N ASP A 293 -12.06 53.79 -27.17
CA ASP A 293 -12.86 53.55 -25.96
C ASP A 293 -14.23 54.23 -26.04
N LEU A 294 -15.29 53.48 -25.75
CA LEU A 294 -16.67 53.98 -25.78
C LEU A 294 -17.17 54.37 -24.40
N PHE A 295 -16.89 53.54 -23.40
CA PHE A 295 -17.37 53.70 -22.03
C PHE A 295 -16.42 53.01 -21.04
N SER A 296 -16.60 53.32 -19.76
CA SER A 296 -15.89 52.68 -18.65
C SER A 296 -16.81 51.73 -17.89
N ILE A 297 -16.21 50.76 -17.22
CA ILE A 297 -16.86 49.93 -16.20
C ILE A 297 -16.56 50.52 -14.82
N ASP A 298 -17.54 50.49 -13.92
CA ASP A 298 -17.31 50.90 -12.53
C ASP A 298 -16.73 49.75 -11.68
N ASN A 299 -16.42 50.06 -10.42
CA ASN A 299 -15.83 49.08 -9.50
C ASN A 299 -16.80 47.95 -9.10
N ASP A 300 -18.11 48.15 -9.29
CA ASP A 300 -19.14 47.15 -8.99
C ASP A 300 -19.47 46.30 -10.22
N GLY A 301 -18.72 46.46 -11.32
CA GLY A 301 -18.92 45.71 -12.56
C GLY A 301 -20.14 46.15 -13.37
N ILE A 302 -20.61 47.39 -13.16
CA ILE A 302 -21.78 47.94 -13.86
C ILE A 302 -21.29 48.82 -15.02
N ILE A 303 -21.92 48.61 -16.16
CA ILE A 303 -21.76 49.39 -17.38
C ILE A 303 -23.06 50.12 -17.65
N ASN A 304 -22.96 51.44 -17.84
CA ASN A 304 -24.08 52.26 -18.29
C ASN A 304 -23.61 53.20 -19.40
N PHE A 305 -24.05 52.93 -20.62
CA PHE A 305 -23.63 53.64 -21.82
C PHE A 305 -24.83 54.00 -22.69
N THR A 306 -24.96 55.28 -23.04
CA THR A 306 -25.98 55.74 -23.99
C THR A 306 -25.35 56.09 -25.34
N ALA A 307 -25.70 55.34 -26.38
CA ALA A 307 -25.20 55.53 -27.72
C ALA A 307 -25.91 56.66 -28.48
N ASN A 308 -25.21 57.19 -29.49
CA ASN A 308 -25.70 58.16 -30.45
C ASN A 308 -25.10 57.83 -31.84
N ASP A 309 -25.46 58.58 -32.87
CA ASP A 309 -25.08 58.27 -34.25
C ASP A 309 -23.56 58.29 -34.51
N SER A 310 -22.73 58.92 -33.66
CA SER A 310 -21.27 58.85 -33.79
C SER A 310 -20.67 57.52 -33.34
N HIS A 311 -21.47 56.67 -32.67
CA HIS A 311 -21.04 55.37 -32.18
C HIS A 311 -21.52 54.21 -33.08
N LEU A 312 -22.13 54.48 -34.24
CA LEU A 312 -22.61 53.43 -35.14
C LEU A 312 -21.49 52.48 -35.57
N GLY A 313 -21.80 51.18 -35.58
CA GLY A 313 -20.87 50.12 -35.94
C GLY A 313 -20.84 48.99 -34.91
N VAL A 314 -20.03 47.98 -35.20
CA VAL A 314 -19.76 46.85 -34.30
C VAL A 314 -18.48 47.16 -33.53
N HIS A 315 -18.54 47.00 -32.21
CA HIS A 315 -17.42 47.25 -31.33
C HIS A 315 -17.08 45.99 -30.55
N ASP A 316 -15.87 45.49 -30.74
CA ASP A 316 -15.36 44.35 -29.98
C ASP A 316 -14.80 44.83 -28.64
N ILE A 317 -15.27 44.19 -27.56
CA ILE A 317 -15.05 44.59 -26.19
C ILE A 317 -14.47 43.39 -25.43
N SER A 318 -13.46 43.65 -24.59
CA SER A 318 -12.92 42.67 -23.66
C SER A 318 -13.03 43.21 -22.24
N ILE A 319 -13.76 42.50 -21.39
CA ILE A 319 -13.88 42.79 -19.96
C ILE A 319 -13.03 41.78 -19.20
N CYS A 320 -12.08 42.27 -18.43
CA CYS A 320 -11.27 41.45 -17.54
C CYS A 320 -11.65 41.68 -16.08
N ALA A 321 -11.75 40.60 -15.31
CA ALA A 321 -11.86 40.62 -13.87
C ALA A 321 -10.55 40.14 -13.25
N ILE A 322 -10.08 40.85 -12.22
CA ILE A 322 -8.81 40.64 -11.55
C ILE A 322 -9.08 40.43 -10.06
N ASP A 323 -8.58 39.35 -9.50
CA ASP A 323 -8.70 39.03 -8.07
C ASP A 323 -7.57 39.65 -7.22
N ASN A 324 -7.63 39.46 -5.90
CA ASN A 324 -6.62 39.97 -4.96
C ASN A 324 -5.49 38.98 -4.64
N GLY A 325 -5.57 37.76 -5.16
CA GLY A 325 -4.71 36.66 -4.75
C GLY A 325 -4.97 36.19 -3.32
N ILE A 326 -4.12 35.26 -2.85
CA ILE A 326 -4.17 34.74 -1.49
C ILE A 326 -3.19 35.50 -0.57
N PRO A 327 -3.57 35.84 0.67
CA PRO A 327 -2.77 36.73 1.53
C PRO A 327 -1.50 36.07 2.09
N ASN A 328 -1.51 34.75 2.30
CA ASN A 328 -0.39 34.00 2.89
C ASN A 328 -0.10 32.73 2.08
N PRO A 329 0.41 32.86 0.84
CA PRO A 329 0.73 31.70 0.02
C PRO A 329 1.81 30.83 0.68
N HIS A 330 1.70 29.52 0.52
CA HIS A 330 2.72 28.60 1.02
C HIS A 330 4.08 28.86 0.35
N GLN A 331 5.18 28.72 1.09
CA GLN A 331 6.55 29.01 0.59
C GLN A 331 6.93 28.24 -0.68
N ASN A 332 6.35 27.06 -0.90
CA ASN A 332 6.60 26.21 -2.07
C ASN A 332 5.50 26.30 -3.13
N ILE A 333 4.64 27.32 -3.10
CA ILE A 333 3.52 27.48 -4.06
C ILE A 333 3.98 27.50 -5.52
N SER A 334 5.24 27.84 -5.80
CA SER A 334 5.82 27.80 -7.13
C SER A 334 5.73 26.41 -7.81
N ILE A 335 5.65 25.31 -7.04
CA ILE A 335 5.43 23.97 -7.62
C ILE A 335 4.06 23.82 -8.28
N CYS A 336 3.10 24.67 -7.86
CA CYS A 336 1.76 24.78 -8.42
C CYS A 336 1.70 25.69 -9.65
N GLY A 337 2.85 26.25 -10.08
CA GLY A 337 2.94 27.12 -11.24
C GLY A 337 2.46 28.55 -11.00
N GLN A 338 2.43 29.00 -9.76
CA GLN A 338 1.97 30.34 -9.37
C GLN A 338 2.73 30.85 -8.14
N ASP A 339 2.54 32.12 -7.81
CA ASP A 339 3.06 32.77 -6.60
C ASP A 339 1.96 33.11 -5.58
N GLY A 340 0.70 32.81 -5.92
CA GLY A 340 -0.48 33.15 -5.12
C GLY A 340 -0.89 34.62 -5.21
N GLY A 341 -0.30 35.38 -6.13
CA GLY A 341 -0.71 36.75 -6.42
C GLY A 341 -1.98 36.82 -7.26
N SER A 342 -2.36 38.06 -7.61
CA SER A 342 -3.55 38.34 -8.39
C SER A 342 -3.56 37.61 -9.73
N LEU A 343 -4.67 36.93 -10.03
CA LEU A 343 -4.95 36.38 -11.35
C LEU A 343 -6.09 37.14 -12.01
N PHE A 344 -6.27 36.89 -13.32
CA PHE A 344 -7.33 37.52 -14.09
C PHE A 344 -7.87 36.59 -15.16
N SER A 345 -9.13 36.81 -15.51
CA SER A 345 -9.79 36.23 -16.68
C SER A 345 -10.43 37.36 -17.48
N CYS A 346 -10.61 37.15 -18.78
CA CYS A 346 -11.25 38.12 -19.65
C CYS A 346 -12.34 37.43 -20.47
N GLU A 347 -13.45 38.14 -20.65
CA GLU A 347 -14.55 37.75 -21.52
C GLU A 347 -14.68 38.75 -22.66
N ASN A 348 -14.73 38.22 -23.88
CA ASN A 348 -14.83 39.02 -25.10
C ASN A 348 -16.24 38.94 -25.65
N PHE A 349 -16.81 40.09 -26.02
CA PHE A 349 -18.11 40.16 -26.69
C PHE A 349 -18.15 41.35 -27.63
N SER A 350 -19.12 41.37 -28.55
CA SER A 350 -19.34 42.52 -29.43
C SER A 350 -20.60 43.28 -29.04
N LEU A 351 -20.52 44.61 -29.04
CA LEU A 351 -21.67 45.50 -28.96
C LEU A 351 -21.92 46.14 -30.33
N THR A 352 -23.06 45.83 -30.94
CA THR A 352 -23.52 46.49 -32.16
C THR A 352 -24.35 47.71 -31.82
N VAL A 353 -23.94 48.86 -32.34
CA VAL A 353 -24.73 50.10 -32.31
C VAL A 353 -25.26 50.35 -33.71
N THR A 354 -26.57 50.19 -33.89
CA THR A 354 -27.24 50.35 -35.19
C THR A 354 -28.26 51.49 -35.16
N SER A 355 -28.70 51.95 -36.33
CA SER A 355 -29.83 52.88 -36.41
C SER A 355 -31.15 52.18 -36.18
N GLU A 356 -31.28 50.90 -36.51
CA GLU A 356 -32.47 50.06 -36.33
C GLU A 356 -32.04 48.62 -36.12
N ASN A 357 -32.65 47.86 -35.20
CA ASN A 357 -32.30 46.45 -34.99
C ASN A 357 -33.10 45.52 -35.90
N ARG A 358 -32.43 44.65 -36.65
CA ARG A 358 -32.96 43.73 -37.65
C ARG A 358 -32.46 42.32 -37.36
N GLN A 359 -33.40 41.40 -37.21
CA GLN A 359 -33.14 40.00 -36.85
C GLN A 359 -32.04 39.32 -37.71
N PRO A 360 -31.16 38.52 -37.09
CA PRO A 360 -30.13 37.76 -37.80
C PRO A 360 -30.73 36.70 -38.74
N GLN A 361 -29.99 36.39 -39.81
CA GLN A 361 -30.48 35.57 -40.91
C GLN A 361 -29.55 34.40 -41.26
N PHE A 362 -30.15 33.24 -41.54
CA PHE A 362 -29.46 32.14 -42.20
C PHE A 362 -29.39 32.42 -43.71
N ILE A 363 -28.16 32.54 -44.22
CA ILE A 363 -27.89 32.72 -45.65
C ILE A 363 -27.86 31.38 -46.37
N ASN A 364 -27.28 30.36 -45.72
CA ASN A 364 -27.17 29.02 -46.29
C ASN A 364 -27.09 27.99 -45.16
N TRP A 365 -27.45 26.74 -45.44
CA TRP A 365 -27.31 25.65 -44.48
C TRP A 365 -27.17 24.29 -45.15
N THR A 366 -26.48 23.39 -44.46
CA THR A 366 -26.41 21.97 -44.81
C THR A 366 -26.67 21.13 -43.56
N PRO A 367 -27.40 20.00 -43.65
CA PRO A 367 -28.14 19.51 -44.82
C PRO A 367 -29.28 20.46 -45.24
N TYR A 368 -29.45 20.66 -46.55
CA TYR A 368 -30.54 21.51 -47.06
C TYR A 368 -31.93 20.98 -46.73
N ASN A 369 -32.07 19.64 -46.70
CA ASN A 369 -33.32 19.00 -46.31
C ASN A 369 -33.41 18.95 -44.78
N LEU A 370 -34.47 19.54 -44.25
CA LEU A 370 -34.75 19.58 -42.81
C LEU A 370 -35.18 18.22 -42.26
N SER A 371 -35.46 17.23 -43.12
CA SER A 371 -35.68 15.85 -42.72
C SER A 371 -34.53 14.97 -43.19
N VAL A 372 -33.70 14.52 -42.27
CA VAL A 372 -32.50 13.71 -42.54
C VAL A 372 -32.77 12.26 -42.14
N LEU A 373 -32.57 11.33 -43.07
CA LEU A 373 -32.64 9.89 -42.83
C LEU A 373 -31.23 9.34 -42.67
N THR A 374 -30.98 8.66 -41.55
CA THR A 374 -29.67 8.07 -41.26
C THR A 374 -29.81 6.72 -40.56
N ILE A 375 -28.69 6.05 -40.31
CA ILE A 375 -28.59 4.87 -39.45
C ILE A 375 -27.95 5.28 -38.12
N ALA A 376 -28.33 4.60 -37.05
CA ALA A 376 -27.74 4.76 -35.73
C ALA A 376 -26.21 4.50 -35.79
N GLY A 377 -25.40 5.29 -35.09
CA GLY A 377 -23.94 5.24 -35.19
C GLY A 377 -23.31 6.04 -36.33
N SER A 378 -24.09 6.67 -37.22
CA SER A 378 -23.57 7.56 -38.25
C SER A 378 -23.02 8.87 -37.68
N TYR A 379 -21.97 9.39 -38.31
CA TYR A 379 -21.44 10.73 -38.08
C TYR A 379 -22.18 11.72 -38.99
N LEU A 380 -22.83 12.72 -38.41
CA LEU A 380 -23.53 13.78 -39.13
C LEU A 380 -22.82 15.11 -38.94
N THR A 381 -22.83 15.93 -39.98
CA THR A 381 -22.29 17.30 -39.99
C THR A 381 -23.37 18.26 -40.47
N PHE A 382 -23.54 19.34 -39.73
CA PHE A 382 -24.41 20.46 -40.01
C PHE A 382 -23.55 21.69 -40.22
N GLU A 383 -23.87 22.51 -41.21
CA GLU A 383 -23.19 23.77 -41.44
C GLU A 383 -24.23 24.87 -41.63
N VAL A 384 -23.98 26.06 -41.09
CA VAL A 384 -24.79 27.25 -41.32
C VAL A 384 -23.90 28.42 -41.69
N ILE A 385 -24.33 29.18 -42.69
CA ILE A 385 -23.77 30.49 -43.02
C ILE A 385 -24.78 31.52 -42.55
N ILE A 386 -24.33 32.45 -41.72
CA ILE A 386 -25.18 33.41 -41.04
C ILE A 386 -24.76 34.84 -41.42
N ASN A 387 -25.70 35.77 -41.31
CA ASN A 387 -25.43 37.19 -41.50
C ASN A 387 -26.45 38.00 -40.73
N ASP A 388 -25.99 39.05 -40.05
CA ASP A 388 -26.86 40.07 -39.50
C ASP A 388 -26.90 41.30 -40.42
N PRO A 389 -28.09 41.83 -40.78
CA PRO A 389 -28.19 43.05 -41.57
C PRO A 389 -27.51 44.28 -40.91
N ASP A 390 -27.41 44.33 -39.59
CA ASP A 390 -26.79 45.40 -38.81
C ASP A 390 -25.27 45.25 -38.63
N GLY A 391 -24.72 44.15 -39.13
CA GLY A 391 -23.29 43.86 -39.12
C GLY A 391 -22.82 43.08 -37.90
N THR A 392 -23.69 42.84 -36.91
CA THR A 392 -23.43 41.90 -35.80
C THR A 392 -22.96 40.56 -36.37
N ILE A 393 -21.96 39.95 -35.74
CA ILE A 393 -21.66 38.54 -35.99
C ILE A 393 -22.48 37.76 -34.97
N PRO A 394 -23.58 37.08 -35.35
CA PRO A 394 -24.49 36.50 -34.37
C PRO A 394 -23.83 35.36 -33.60
N ASP A 395 -24.17 35.25 -32.33
CA ASP A 395 -23.86 34.07 -31.53
C ASP A 395 -24.71 32.88 -31.96
N VAL A 396 -24.14 31.68 -31.90
CA VAL A 396 -24.78 30.45 -32.38
C VAL A 396 -24.86 29.41 -31.27
N TYR A 397 -26.05 28.88 -31.06
CA TYR A 397 -26.33 27.86 -30.05
C TYR A 397 -26.92 26.61 -30.72
N TRP A 398 -26.29 25.47 -30.49
CA TRP A 398 -26.71 24.18 -31.02
C TRP A 398 -27.39 23.34 -29.94
N TYR A 399 -28.49 22.69 -30.32
CA TYR A 399 -29.26 21.85 -29.43
C TYR A 399 -29.62 20.53 -30.09
N ILE A 400 -29.73 19.49 -29.27
CA ILE A 400 -30.35 18.20 -29.63
C ILE A 400 -31.45 17.94 -28.61
N ASP A 401 -32.69 17.76 -29.08
CA ASP A 401 -33.88 17.54 -28.25
C ASP A 401 -34.04 18.56 -27.10
N ASN A 402 -33.73 19.83 -27.41
CA ASN A 402 -33.72 20.99 -26.51
C ASN A 402 -32.62 21.00 -25.43
N GLU A 403 -31.69 20.05 -25.45
CA GLU A 403 -30.47 20.12 -24.63
C GLU A 403 -29.38 20.89 -25.39
N SER A 404 -28.77 21.90 -24.75
CA SER A 404 -27.69 22.68 -25.36
C SER A 404 -26.43 21.83 -25.46
N ILE A 405 -25.85 21.75 -26.65
CA ILE A 405 -24.67 20.91 -26.93
C ILE A 405 -23.43 21.76 -27.14
N GLU A 406 -23.54 22.84 -27.91
CA GLU A 406 -22.40 23.65 -28.34
C GLU A 406 -22.81 25.12 -28.48
N TYR A 407 -21.86 26.01 -28.24
CA TYR A 407 -21.98 27.46 -28.34
C TYR A 407 -20.77 28.01 -29.09
N ASP A 408 -21.03 28.72 -30.18
CA ASP A 408 -20.01 29.28 -31.07
C ASP A 408 -20.19 30.80 -31.21
N THR A 409 -19.07 31.51 -31.36
CA THR A 409 -19.04 32.98 -31.50
C THR A 409 -18.04 33.42 -32.57
N GLY A 410 -18.16 34.67 -33.02
CA GLY A 410 -17.11 35.37 -33.78
C GLY A 410 -16.89 34.93 -35.23
N GLU A 411 -17.63 33.95 -35.74
CA GLU A 411 -17.51 33.44 -37.10
C GLU A 411 -18.87 33.41 -37.83
N LEU A 412 -18.86 33.75 -39.13
CA LEU A 412 -20.08 33.75 -39.97
C LEU A 412 -20.39 32.38 -40.59
N ASN A 413 -19.42 31.48 -40.59
CA ASN A 413 -19.57 30.11 -41.08
C ASN A 413 -19.40 29.16 -39.91
N GLN A 414 -20.49 28.54 -39.49
CA GLN A 414 -20.49 27.62 -38.35
C GLN A 414 -20.69 26.20 -38.81
N ASN A 415 -20.04 25.28 -38.10
CA ASN A 415 -20.18 23.85 -38.34
C ASN A 415 -20.39 23.12 -37.01
N PHE A 416 -21.27 22.14 -37.03
CA PHE A 416 -21.60 21.29 -35.89
C PHE A 416 -21.59 19.84 -36.34
N SER A 417 -20.90 18.98 -35.61
CA SER A 417 -20.82 17.57 -35.98
C SER A 417 -21.13 16.66 -34.79
N TYR A 418 -21.97 15.65 -35.02
CA TYR A 418 -22.44 14.77 -33.96
C TYR A 418 -22.59 13.32 -34.44
N THR A 419 -22.19 12.38 -33.58
CA THR A 419 -22.41 10.94 -33.84
C THR A 419 -23.73 10.51 -33.25
N VAL A 420 -24.64 10.03 -34.10
CA VAL A 420 -25.94 9.53 -33.64
C VAL A 420 -25.74 8.29 -32.76
N PRO A 421 -26.37 8.19 -31.57
CA PRO A 421 -26.26 7.03 -30.71
C PRO A 421 -26.65 5.73 -31.43
N CYS A 422 -25.91 4.64 -31.20
CA CYS A 422 -26.22 3.30 -31.72
C CYS A 422 -27.07 2.49 -30.72
N GLY A 423 -27.67 1.39 -31.18
CA GLY A 423 -28.42 0.46 -30.32
C GLY A 423 -29.91 0.77 -30.13
N VAL A 424 -30.40 1.89 -30.65
CA VAL A 424 -31.82 2.27 -30.66
C VAL A 424 -32.21 2.85 -32.03
N ALA A 425 -33.48 2.74 -32.40
CA ALA A 425 -34.08 3.51 -33.50
C ALA A 425 -34.87 4.65 -32.87
N GLU A 426 -34.52 5.88 -33.21
CA GLU A 426 -35.07 7.07 -32.57
C GLU A 426 -35.11 8.25 -33.54
N THR A 427 -35.89 9.27 -33.21
CA THR A 427 -35.97 10.52 -33.96
C THR A 427 -35.50 11.64 -33.05
N TYR A 428 -34.51 12.40 -33.53
CA TYR A 428 -33.87 13.48 -32.81
C TYR A 428 -34.24 14.82 -33.48
N ASN A 429 -34.47 15.85 -32.67
CA ASN A 429 -34.66 17.22 -33.13
C ASN A 429 -33.37 18.02 -32.92
N TYR A 430 -32.64 18.27 -34.01
CA TYR A 430 -31.46 19.12 -34.00
C TYR A 430 -31.91 20.55 -34.27
N SER A 431 -31.57 21.51 -33.43
CA SER A 431 -31.91 22.91 -33.64
C SER A 431 -30.70 23.81 -33.44
N VAL A 432 -30.58 24.81 -34.30
CA VAL A 432 -29.60 25.89 -34.17
C VAL A 432 -30.34 27.21 -34.00
N ILE A 433 -29.90 28.00 -33.03
CA ILE A 433 -30.42 29.33 -32.74
C ILE A 433 -29.29 30.32 -32.95
N ILE A 434 -29.53 31.36 -33.74
CA ILE A 434 -28.62 32.48 -33.96
C ILE A 434 -29.22 33.73 -33.32
N THR A 435 -28.41 34.55 -32.67
CA THR A 435 -28.89 35.74 -31.94
C THR A 435 -27.95 36.92 -32.06
N ASP A 436 -28.49 38.13 -32.12
CA ASP A 436 -27.76 39.40 -32.04
C ASP A 436 -27.71 39.96 -30.60
N GLY A 437 -28.24 39.20 -29.63
CA GLY A 437 -28.41 39.57 -28.22
C GLY A 437 -29.84 39.97 -27.86
N GLU A 438 -30.61 40.48 -28.82
CA GLU A 438 -31.96 41.00 -28.63
C GLU A 438 -33.01 40.26 -29.48
N LEU A 439 -32.66 39.94 -30.72
CA LEU A 439 -33.45 39.17 -31.67
C LEU A 439 -32.73 37.87 -32.01
N ASN A 440 -33.51 36.80 -32.11
CA ASN A 440 -33.00 35.48 -32.47
C ASN A 440 -33.75 34.90 -33.66
N ASN A 441 -33.09 33.97 -34.37
CA ASN A 441 -33.67 33.19 -35.45
C ASN A 441 -33.25 31.72 -35.27
N SER A 442 -34.10 30.78 -35.67
CA SER A 442 -33.84 29.36 -35.40
C SER A 442 -34.09 28.49 -36.63
N LEU A 443 -33.29 27.44 -36.78
CA LEU A 443 -33.40 26.44 -37.83
C LEU A 443 -33.37 25.03 -37.22
N ASN A 444 -34.32 24.17 -37.61
CA ASN A 444 -34.49 22.84 -37.00
C ASN A 444 -34.45 21.74 -38.06
N TRP A 445 -33.75 20.64 -37.75
CA TRP A 445 -33.71 19.40 -38.51
C TRP A 445 -34.31 18.25 -37.70
N THR A 446 -35.18 17.49 -38.36
CA THR A 446 -35.64 16.18 -37.89
C THR A 446 -34.70 15.11 -38.42
N VAL A 447 -33.97 14.45 -37.52
CA VAL A 447 -33.08 13.33 -37.87
C VAL A 447 -33.73 12.04 -37.45
N VAL A 448 -34.12 11.21 -38.41
CA VAL A 448 -34.69 9.88 -38.16
C VAL A 448 -33.59 8.84 -38.35
N ALA A 449 -33.21 8.19 -37.25
CA ALA A 449 -32.16 7.18 -37.21
C ALA A 449 -32.76 5.77 -37.21
N ALA A 450 -32.48 5.00 -38.25
CA ALA A 450 -32.82 3.58 -38.29
C ALA A 450 -31.89 2.77 -37.37
N PHE A 451 -32.42 1.72 -36.73
CA PHE A 451 -31.67 0.88 -35.80
C PHE A 451 -30.38 0.34 -36.44
N ALA A 452 -29.27 0.46 -35.71
CA ALA A 452 -28.04 -0.27 -35.96
C ALA A 452 -27.44 -0.70 -34.62
N SER A 453 -26.94 -1.94 -34.57
CA SER A 453 -26.22 -2.44 -33.40
C SER A 453 -24.92 -1.68 -33.22
N CYS A 454 -24.60 -1.28 -31.98
CA CYS A 454 -23.30 -0.74 -31.66
C CYS A 454 -22.19 -1.74 -32.04
N PRO A 455 -21.09 -1.29 -32.67
CA PRO A 455 -19.95 -2.15 -32.91
C PRO A 455 -19.44 -2.69 -31.56
N VAL A 456 -19.48 -4.01 -31.38
CA VAL A 456 -18.80 -4.68 -30.28
C VAL A 456 -17.29 -4.48 -30.47
N PRO A 457 -16.54 -4.07 -29.43
CA PRO A 457 -15.08 -4.04 -29.48
C PRO A 457 -14.57 -5.41 -29.90
N GLY A 458 -14.04 -5.49 -31.11
CA GLY A 458 -13.71 -6.76 -31.73
C GLY A 458 -12.44 -7.34 -31.15
N THR A 459 -12.57 -8.49 -30.48
CA THR A 459 -11.56 -9.54 -30.55
C THR A 459 -11.29 -9.87 -32.03
N GLY A 460 -10.13 -9.42 -32.51
CA GLY A 460 -9.37 -9.92 -33.66
C GLY A 460 -10.12 -10.36 -34.92
N SER A 461 -9.98 -9.57 -36.00
CA SER A 461 -9.50 -10.12 -37.27
C SER A 461 -8.91 -9.04 -38.17
N SER A 462 -7.78 -9.42 -38.74
CA SER A 462 -6.88 -8.69 -39.63
C SER A 462 -7.55 -8.09 -40.87
N GLY A 463 -7.30 -6.82 -41.14
CA GLY A 463 -7.52 -6.16 -42.42
C GLY A 463 -6.92 -4.76 -42.39
N GLY A 464 -5.83 -4.55 -43.11
CA GLY A 464 -5.02 -3.33 -43.01
C GLY A 464 -5.67 -2.06 -43.55
N GLY A 465 -5.22 -0.93 -43.02
CA GLY A 465 -5.53 0.41 -43.50
C GLY A 465 -5.06 1.43 -42.49
N GLY A 466 -4.03 2.20 -42.83
CA GLY A 466 -3.46 3.22 -41.95
C GLY A 466 -4.38 4.42 -41.75
N GLY A 467 -4.26 5.04 -40.58
CA GLY A 467 -4.91 6.29 -40.23
C GLY A 467 -4.70 6.54 -38.75
N GLY A 468 -3.84 7.50 -38.41
CA GLY A 468 -3.60 7.93 -37.03
C GLY A 468 -4.90 8.48 -36.44
N GLY A 469 -5.38 7.81 -35.40
CA GLY A 469 -6.45 8.27 -34.53
C GLY A 469 -6.09 7.79 -33.14
N SER A 470 -5.88 8.75 -32.23
CA SER A 470 -5.69 8.49 -30.81
C SER A 470 -6.75 7.48 -30.37
N SER A 471 -6.32 6.35 -29.81
CA SER A 471 -7.22 5.48 -29.06
C SER A 471 -8.01 6.37 -28.11
N LYS A 472 -9.34 6.36 -28.20
CA LYS A 472 -10.16 6.77 -27.05
C LYS A 472 -9.67 5.90 -25.91
N GLU A 473 -8.92 6.50 -24.97
CA GLU A 473 -8.54 5.83 -23.74
C GLU A 473 -9.83 5.39 -23.09
N GLU A 474 -10.01 4.07 -23.02
CA GLU A 474 -11.05 3.47 -22.21
C GLU A 474 -10.81 3.96 -20.77
N CYS A 475 -11.81 4.60 -20.16
CA CYS A 475 -11.69 5.11 -18.80
C CYS A 475 -11.47 3.91 -17.87
N ILE A 476 -10.25 3.80 -17.32
CA ILE A 476 -9.89 2.75 -16.38
C ILE A 476 -10.30 3.21 -14.99
N GLU A 477 -11.27 2.53 -14.40
CA GLU A 477 -11.75 2.85 -13.07
C GLU A 477 -10.64 2.72 -12.02
N LYS A 478 -10.61 3.67 -11.09
CA LYS A 478 -9.69 3.65 -9.95
C LYS A 478 -10.46 3.84 -8.65
N TRP A 479 -10.73 2.72 -7.99
CA TRP A 479 -11.57 2.69 -6.80
C TRP A 479 -10.80 3.09 -5.54
N ALA A 480 -11.28 4.15 -4.91
CA ALA A 480 -10.88 4.59 -3.58
C ALA A 480 -11.96 4.21 -2.56
N CYS A 481 -11.58 3.52 -1.49
CA CYS A 481 -12.49 3.15 -0.42
C CYS A 481 -12.12 3.83 0.89
N ARG A 482 -13.14 4.31 1.61
CA ARG A 482 -12.99 4.72 3.00
C ARG A 482 -12.68 3.51 3.89
N ASN A 483 -12.21 3.81 5.10
CA ASN A 483 -12.06 2.80 6.14
C ASN A 483 -13.41 2.16 6.47
N TRP A 484 -13.34 0.91 6.93
CA TRP A 484 -14.52 0.22 7.44
C TRP A 484 -15.04 0.95 8.68
N LYS A 485 -16.36 1.18 8.73
CA LYS A 485 -17.04 1.78 9.88
C LYS A 485 -17.10 0.80 11.06
N THR A 486 -17.51 1.29 12.22
CA THR A 486 -17.74 0.48 13.43
C THR A 486 -18.62 -0.73 13.12
N CYS A 487 -18.29 -1.86 13.75
CA CYS A 487 -19.06 -3.09 13.63
C CYS A 487 -20.43 -2.93 14.28
N ASN A 488 -21.51 -3.08 13.52
CA ASN A 488 -22.88 -3.00 14.03
C ASN A 488 -23.45 -4.40 14.24
N ASN A 489 -24.33 -4.54 15.22
CA ASN A 489 -24.97 -5.82 15.52
C ASN A 489 -25.88 -6.26 14.35
N LEU A 490 -25.66 -7.46 13.81
CA LEU A 490 -26.44 -7.96 12.67
C LEU A 490 -27.89 -8.28 13.05
N ARG A 491 -28.11 -8.81 14.25
CA ARG A 491 -29.44 -9.16 14.77
C ARG A 491 -30.30 -7.92 14.99
N GLU A 492 -29.72 -6.81 15.44
CA GLU A 492 -30.45 -5.55 15.55
C GLU A 492 -30.92 -5.06 14.18
N ALA A 493 -30.05 -5.10 13.16
CA ALA A 493 -30.41 -4.72 11.79
C ALA A 493 -31.55 -5.58 11.20
N GLU A 494 -31.57 -6.89 11.49
CA GLU A 494 -32.65 -7.80 11.12
C GLU A 494 -33.98 -7.41 11.77
N ILE A 495 -33.96 -7.05 13.05
CA ILE A 495 -35.18 -6.67 13.81
C ILE A 495 -35.71 -5.31 13.35
N THR A 496 -34.82 -4.34 13.10
CA THR A 496 -35.21 -2.98 12.71
C THR A 496 -35.52 -2.85 11.21
N GLY A 497 -35.30 -3.90 10.42
CA GLY A 497 -35.47 -3.86 8.96
C GLY A 497 -34.46 -2.94 8.26
N ASN A 498 -33.26 -2.78 8.82
CA ASN A 498 -32.23 -1.92 8.25
C ASN A 498 -31.69 -2.56 6.95
N ASN A 499 -31.64 -1.81 5.85
CA ASN A 499 -31.24 -2.35 4.57
C ASN A 499 -29.71 -2.34 4.42
N VAL A 500 -29.06 -3.44 4.80
CA VAL A 500 -27.62 -3.68 4.58
C VAL A 500 -27.37 -4.14 3.13
N PHE A 501 -27.78 -3.33 2.15
CA PHE A 501 -27.70 -3.64 0.71
C PHE A 501 -28.34 -4.99 0.31
N GLY A 502 -29.32 -5.48 1.07
CA GLY A 502 -29.90 -6.82 0.87
C GLY A 502 -28.97 -8.00 1.23
N LEU A 503 -27.82 -7.76 1.88
CA LEU A 503 -26.79 -8.77 2.14
C LEU A 503 -26.86 -9.44 3.51
N ILE A 504 -27.86 -9.12 4.34
CA ILE A 504 -28.01 -9.66 5.71
C ILE A 504 -27.88 -11.19 5.74
N GLY A 505 -28.62 -11.88 4.86
CA GLY A 505 -28.58 -13.35 4.80
C GLY A 505 -27.22 -13.93 4.39
N GLU A 506 -26.48 -13.21 3.54
CA GLU A 506 -25.12 -13.62 3.13
C GLU A 506 -24.09 -13.38 4.23
N ILE A 507 -24.19 -12.24 4.94
CA ILE A 507 -23.34 -11.95 6.10
C ILE A 507 -23.56 -12.99 7.20
N ARG A 508 -24.83 -13.37 7.46
CA ARG A 508 -25.17 -14.40 8.44
C ARG A 508 -24.47 -15.73 8.14
N LYS A 509 -24.54 -16.22 6.89
CA LYS A 509 -23.84 -17.45 6.48
C LYS A 509 -22.33 -17.37 6.68
N ARG A 510 -21.72 -16.20 6.47
CA ARG A 510 -20.28 -15.99 6.69
C ARG A 510 -19.94 -16.01 8.19
N CYS A 511 -20.72 -15.35 9.04
CA CYS A 511 -20.59 -15.49 10.50
C CYS A 511 -20.66 -16.95 10.96
N ASP A 512 -21.59 -17.73 10.42
CA ASP A 512 -21.73 -19.16 10.76
C ASP A 512 -20.47 -19.96 10.39
N SER A 513 -19.81 -19.61 9.27
CA SER A 513 -18.55 -20.24 8.87
C SER A 513 -17.40 -19.96 9.85
N PHE A 514 -17.45 -18.84 10.57
CA PHE A 514 -16.52 -18.50 11.64
C PHE A 514 -16.97 -19.01 13.03
N SER A 515 -18.10 -19.73 13.11
CA SER A 515 -18.69 -20.19 14.37
C SER A 515 -19.05 -19.04 15.34
N TRP A 516 -19.41 -17.87 14.82
CA TRP A 516 -19.84 -16.74 15.63
C TRP A 516 -21.30 -16.87 16.03
N THR A 517 -21.61 -16.63 17.31
CA THR A 517 -22.99 -16.65 17.81
C THR A 517 -23.74 -15.38 17.37
N GLU A 518 -25.08 -15.41 17.42
CA GLU A 518 -25.91 -14.27 16.98
C GLU A 518 -25.58 -12.96 17.71
N ASP A 519 -25.15 -13.05 18.97
CA ASP A 519 -24.88 -11.89 19.82
C ASP A 519 -23.52 -11.22 19.52
N ILE A 520 -22.61 -11.91 18.81
CA ILE A 520 -21.29 -11.39 18.39
C ILE A 520 -21.14 -11.29 16.87
N CYS A 521 -22.11 -11.76 16.09
CA CYS A 521 -22.12 -11.57 14.65
C CYS A 521 -22.56 -10.15 14.31
N GLY A 522 -21.67 -9.40 13.68
CA GLY A 522 -21.94 -8.05 13.20
C GLY A 522 -21.66 -7.85 11.72
N TYR A 523 -21.95 -6.64 11.25
CA TYR A 523 -21.61 -6.18 9.91
C TYR A 523 -20.91 -4.82 9.94
N GLN A 524 -20.04 -4.62 8.96
CA GLN A 524 -19.38 -3.36 8.68
C GLN A 524 -19.68 -2.91 7.27
N LEU A 525 -19.78 -1.59 7.13
CA LEU A 525 -19.96 -0.92 5.86
C LEU A 525 -18.78 0.01 5.60
N ARG A 526 -18.47 0.20 4.32
CA ARG A 526 -17.58 1.27 3.84
C ARG A 526 -18.14 1.85 2.55
N GLU A 527 -17.67 3.03 2.21
CA GLU A 527 -18.03 3.71 0.97
C GLU A 527 -16.83 3.63 0.02
N CYS A 528 -17.08 3.23 -1.23
CA CYS A 528 -16.08 3.20 -2.29
C CYS A 528 -16.52 4.11 -3.45
N LYS A 529 -15.59 4.92 -3.93
CA LYS A 529 -15.80 5.88 -5.02
C LYS A 529 -14.78 5.62 -6.12
N ASP A 530 -15.24 5.58 -7.37
CA ASP A 530 -14.36 5.66 -8.52
C ASP A 530 -13.86 7.10 -8.67
N ILE A 531 -12.55 7.28 -8.50
CA ILE A 531 -11.92 8.60 -8.55
C ILE A 531 -11.84 9.12 -9.98
N GLU A 532 -11.79 8.25 -10.98
CA GLU A 532 -11.75 8.60 -12.41
C GLU A 532 -13.15 8.89 -12.99
N LYS A 533 -14.21 8.68 -12.19
CA LYS A 533 -15.62 8.99 -12.52
C LYS A 533 -16.08 8.37 -13.85
N CYS A 534 -15.67 7.14 -14.15
CA CYS A 534 -15.99 6.47 -15.41
C CYS A 534 -17.49 6.13 -15.60
N GLY A 535 -18.34 6.32 -14.59
CA GLY A 535 -19.80 6.22 -14.70
C GLY A 535 -20.37 4.81 -14.82
N ASN A 536 -19.51 3.78 -14.81
CA ASN A 536 -19.91 2.38 -14.99
C ASN A 536 -20.24 1.72 -13.64
N ASN A 537 -21.49 1.85 -13.19
CA ASN A 537 -21.96 1.29 -11.91
C ASN A 537 -22.04 -0.27 -11.85
N LYS A 538 -21.46 -0.99 -12.81
CA LYS A 538 -21.45 -2.47 -12.91
C LYS A 538 -20.05 -3.04 -13.07
N SER A 539 -19.06 -2.45 -12.41
CA SER A 539 -17.71 -2.95 -12.50
C SER A 539 -17.49 -4.19 -11.65
N GLU A 540 -17.00 -5.27 -12.28
CA GLU A 540 -16.44 -6.43 -11.60
C GLU A 540 -15.23 -6.07 -10.70
N LEU A 541 -14.64 -4.89 -10.91
CA LEU A 541 -13.49 -4.37 -10.16
C LEU A 541 -13.91 -3.55 -8.92
N LYS A 542 -15.20 -3.21 -8.74
CA LYS A 542 -15.65 -2.43 -7.58
C LYS A 542 -15.39 -3.23 -6.29
N PRO A 543 -14.62 -2.69 -5.33
CA PRO A 543 -14.40 -3.36 -4.06
C PRO A 543 -15.71 -3.50 -3.26
N GLY A 544 -15.86 -4.60 -2.53
CA GLY A 544 -17.04 -4.84 -1.69
C GLY A 544 -17.22 -3.78 -0.60
N GLU A 545 -18.46 -3.33 -0.38
CA GLU A 545 -18.82 -2.26 0.57
C GLU A 545 -19.44 -2.79 1.88
N ALA A 546 -19.67 -4.09 1.99
CA ALA A 546 -20.20 -4.73 3.18
C ALA A 546 -19.39 -6.01 3.52
N ARG A 547 -19.12 -6.22 4.81
CA ARG A 547 -18.50 -7.44 5.33
C ARG A 547 -19.02 -7.79 6.71
N GLU A 548 -18.79 -9.04 7.10
CA GLU A 548 -18.95 -9.54 8.46
C GLU A 548 -17.85 -9.00 9.39
N CYS A 549 -18.17 -8.87 10.67
CA CYS A 549 -17.24 -8.43 11.70
C CYS A 549 -17.62 -9.02 13.06
N TYR A 550 -16.62 -9.09 13.95
CA TYR A 550 -16.83 -9.47 15.34
C TYR A 550 -17.43 -8.28 16.11
N TYR A 551 -18.69 -8.39 16.52
CA TYR A 551 -19.40 -7.35 17.23
C TYR A 551 -19.03 -7.34 18.72
N SER A 552 -18.72 -6.15 19.22
CA SER A 552 -18.50 -5.86 20.64
C SER A 552 -19.32 -4.64 21.04
N VAL A 553 -19.83 -4.64 22.27
CA VAL A 553 -20.70 -3.58 22.79
C VAL A 553 -19.93 -2.29 23.06
N ASP A 554 -18.66 -2.41 23.46
CA ASP A 554 -17.80 -1.27 23.78
C ASP A 554 -16.40 -1.51 23.20
N PRO A 555 -16.23 -1.32 21.87
CA PRO A 555 -14.95 -1.56 21.20
C PRO A 555 -13.90 -0.53 21.66
N SER A 556 -12.71 -1.01 22.02
CA SER A 556 -11.63 -0.15 22.54
C SER A 556 -10.24 -0.72 22.22
N CYS A 557 -9.20 0.12 22.34
CA CYS A 557 -7.79 -0.28 22.13
C CYS A 557 -7.21 -1.24 23.18
N PHE A 558 -8.01 -1.86 24.03
CA PHE A 558 -7.55 -2.71 25.14
C PHE A 558 -8.52 -3.86 25.43
N ASP A 559 -9.39 -4.20 24.48
CA ASP A 559 -10.44 -5.20 24.67
C ASP A 559 -10.05 -6.60 24.18
N GLY A 560 -8.84 -6.75 23.62
CA GLY A 560 -8.28 -8.02 23.20
C GLY A 560 -8.89 -8.55 21.90
N ILE A 561 -9.65 -7.74 21.16
CA ILE A 561 -10.27 -8.13 19.89
C ILE A 561 -9.94 -7.12 18.80
N LYS A 562 -9.58 -7.61 17.61
CA LYS A 562 -9.37 -6.73 16.45
C LYS A 562 -10.73 -6.20 15.97
N ASN A 563 -11.02 -4.94 16.23
CA ASN A 563 -12.30 -4.31 15.86
C ASN A 563 -12.12 -2.89 15.28
N CYS A 564 -13.22 -2.17 15.15
CA CYS A 564 -13.22 -0.80 14.64
C CYS A 564 -14.02 0.10 15.58
N HIS A 565 -13.48 1.27 15.88
CA HIS A 565 -14.06 2.31 16.71
C HIS A 565 -13.48 3.67 16.30
N ASN A 566 -14.12 4.77 16.73
CA ASN A 566 -13.70 6.13 16.36
C ASN A 566 -13.46 6.32 14.84
N ASP A 567 -14.37 5.78 14.03
CA ASP A 567 -14.35 5.86 12.56
C ASP A 567 -13.13 5.24 11.85
N SER A 568 -12.39 4.35 12.52
CA SER A 568 -11.25 3.62 11.96
C SER A 568 -11.14 2.20 12.52
N CYS A 569 -10.29 1.37 11.92
CA CYS A 569 -10.13 -0.03 12.29
C CYS A 569 -8.72 -0.34 12.74
N GLU A 570 -8.62 -1.16 13.78
CA GLU A 570 -7.36 -1.71 14.24
C GLU A 570 -6.75 -2.66 13.18
N VAL A 571 -5.43 -2.63 13.06
CA VAL A 571 -4.70 -3.47 12.08
C VAL A 571 -4.36 -4.82 12.69
N LEU A 572 -3.93 -4.83 13.94
CA LEU A 572 -3.83 -6.02 14.78
C LEU A 572 -4.70 -5.81 16.02
N ILE A 573 -4.80 -6.83 16.87
CA ILE A 573 -5.56 -6.74 18.12
C ILE A 573 -5.06 -5.55 18.95
N ASP A 574 -5.96 -4.63 19.31
CA ASP A 574 -5.70 -3.49 20.20
C ASP A 574 -4.67 -2.46 19.70
N CYS A 575 -4.32 -2.44 18.41
CA CYS A 575 -3.34 -1.49 17.88
C CYS A 575 -3.55 -1.07 16.42
N SER A 576 -2.97 0.09 16.08
CA SER A 576 -3.12 0.82 14.81
C SER A 576 -4.54 1.35 14.58
N GLY A 577 -4.73 2.09 13.49
CA GLY A 577 -6.01 2.73 13.16
C GLY A 577 -6.40 3.79 14.20
N PRO A 578 -7.49 3.61 14.95
CA PRO A 578 -7.88 4.51 16.03
C PRO A 578 -6.97 4.39 17.28
N CYS A 579 -6.11 3.38 17.31
CA CYS A 579 -5.22 3.07 18.43
C CYS A 579 -3.77 3.47 18.14
N LYS A 580 -2.92 3.37 19.17
CA LYS A 580 -1.47 3.56 19.00
C LYS A 580 -0.95 2.58 17.96
N ALA A 581 -0.05 3.03 17.09
CA ALA A 581 0.54 2.18 16.07
C ALA A 581 1.05 0.87 16.67
N CYS A 582 0.82 -0.22 15.95
CA CYS A 582 1.37 -1.50 16.32
C CYS A 582 2.90 -1.40 16.30
N PRO A 583 3.59 -1.98 17.30
CA PRO A 583 5.05 -1.96 17.30
C PRO A 583 5.59 -2.71 16.07
N THR A 584 6.71 -2.27 15.48
CA THR A 584 7.24 -2.80 14.21
C THR A 584 8.72 -3.17 14.30
N CYS A 585 9.24 -3.76 13.22
CA CYS A 585 10.67 -4.05 13.03
C CYS A 585 11.47 -2.86 12.42
N SER A 586 10.94 -1.64 12.53
CA SER A 586 11.43 -0.44 11.83
C SER A 586 11.10 0.87 12.57
N ASP A 587 10.46 0.78 13.75
CA ASP A 587 9.91 1.91 14.48
C ASP A 587 10.92 2.59 15.42
N ARG A 588 12.19 2.13 15.39
CA ARG A 588 13.31 2.58 16.21
C ARG A 588 13.12 2.33 17.70
N ILE A 589 12.25 1.38 18.06
CA ILE A 589 11.95 1.03 19.45
C ILE A 589 12.12 -0.48 19.63
N LYS A 590 12.89 -0.89 20.64
CA LYS A 590 13.04 -2.32 20.97
C LYS A 590 11.75 -2.90 21.57
N ASN A 591 11.00 -3.69 20.81
CA ASN A 591 9.71 -4.25 21.24
C ASN A 591 9.47 -5.69 20.70
N GLN A 592 8.27 -6.27 20.84
CA GLN A 592 7.85 -7.58 20.28
C GLN A 592 8.85 -8.76 20.32
N GLY A 593 9.71 -8.84 21.35
CA GLY A 593 10.71 -9.92 21.47
C GLY A 593 11.98 -9.70 20.64
N GLU A 594 12.20 -8.49 20.14
CA GLU A 594 13.44 -8.08 19.48
C GLU A 594 14.67 -8.21 20.39
N LYS A 595 15.84 -8.45 19.76
CA LYS A 595 17.12 -8.54 20.48
C LYS A 595 17.84 -7.20 20.54
N GLY A 596 17.70 -6.35 19.53
CA GLY A 596 18.14 -4.96 19.47
C GLY A 596 16.98 -4.05 19.10
N VAL A 597 17.26 -2.79 18.75
CA VAL A 597 16.23 -1.89 18.18
C VAL A 597 16.03 -2.28 16.72
N ASP A 598 14.80 -2.58 16.30
CA ASP A 598 14.46 -2.95 14.92
C ASP A 598 15.21 -4.20 14.41
N CYS A 599 15.66 -5.08 15.31
CA CYS A 599 16.45 -6.25 14.96
C CYS A 599 16.39 -7.40 15.98
N GLY A 600 16.56 -8.62 15.46
CA GLY A 600 16.55 -9.88 16.19
C GLY A 600 15.15 -10.30 16.64
N GLY A 601 15.02 -11.54 17.11
CA GLY A 601 13.69 -12.07 17.45
C GLY A 601 12.87 -12.33 16.19
N PRO A 602 11.66 -11.76 16.04
CA PRO A 602 10.86 -11.82 14.80
C PRO A 602 11.42 -10.92 13.68
N CYS A 603 12.36 -10.01 13.98
CA CYS A 603 12.95 -9.08 13.02
C CYS A 603 14.30 -9.58 12.48
N LYS A 604 14.85 -8.89 11.47
CA LYS A 604 16.15 -9.23 10.86
C LYS A 604 17.23 -9.40 11.93
N VAL A 605 18.10 -10.41 11.81
CA VAL A 605 19.15 -10.67 12.81
C VAL A 605 19.98 -9.40 13.05
N CYS A 606 20.17 -9.02 14.32
CA CYS A 606 21.02 -7.89 14.66
C CYS A 606 22.44 -8.14 14.15
N VAL A 607 22.97 -7.16 13.43
CA VAL A 607 24.38 -7.17 13.04
C VAL A 607 25.18 -6.76 14.27
N ASP A 608 25.58 -7.74 15.07
CA ASP A 608 26.55 -7.50 16.12
C ASP A 608 27.90 -7.21 15.44
N GLU A 609 28.42 -5.98 15.56
CA GLU A 609 29.85 -5.75 15.34
C GLU A 609 30.60 -6.58 16.38
N GLU A 610 31.15 -7.73 15.98
CA GLU A 610 31.86 -8.59 16.92
C GLU A 610 32.98 -7.79 17.59
N PRO A 611 32.95 -7.59 18.93
CA PRO A 611 34.12 -7.09 19.62
C PRO A 611 35.19 -8.16 19.47
N LYS A 612 36.29 -7.83 18.77
CA LYS A 612 37.48 -8.68 18.62
C LYS A 612 37.77 -9.35 19.96
N LYS A 613 37.43 -10.64 20.08
CA LYS A 613 37.65 -11.42 21.29
C LYS A 613 39.16 -11.42 21.52
N LYS A 614 39.63 -10.68 22.52
CA LYS A 614 41.00 -10.85 23.02
C LYS A 614 41.09 -12.27 23.56
N ILE A 615 41.72 -13.16 22.79
CA ILE A 615 42.09 -14.50 23.25
C ILE A 615 43.09 -14.28 24.39
N PHE A 616 42.62 -14.43 25.63
CA PHE A 616 43.48 -14.44 26.79
C PHE A 616 44.18 -15.81 26.82
N ASP A 617 45.47 -15.77 26.48
CA ASP A 617 46.30 -16.95 26.28
C ASP A 617 46.59 -17.64 27.63
N TYR A 618 45.84 -18.71 27.93
CA TYR A 618 46.00 -19.53 29.14
C TYR A 618 47.38 -20.20 29.23
N THR A 619 48.19 -20.20 28.17
CA THR A 619 49.54 -20.78 28.19
C THR A 619 50.50 -20.04 29.14
N ILE A 620 50.24 -18.75 29.44
CA ILE A 620 51.08 -17.93 30.33
C ILE A 620 50.97 -18.38 31.81
N LEU A 621 49.86 -19.00 32.22
CA LEU A 621 49.66 -19.48 33.60
C LEU A 621 50.09 -20.93 33.85
N VAL A 622 50.18 -21.76 32.81
CA VAL A 622 50.51 -23.20 32.96
C VAL A 622 52.02 -23.44 33.10
N ILE A 623 52.85 -22.60 32.45
CA ILE A 623 54.32 -22.73 32.48
C ILE A 623 54.92 -22.51 33.89
N PRO A 624 54.54 -21.48 34.66
CA PRO A 624 55.03 -21.29 36.03
C PRO A 624 54.64 -22.45 36.96
N LEU A 625 53.45 -23.02 36.76
CA LEU A 625 52.89 -24.07 37.60
C LEU A 625 53.59 -25.42 37.35
N LEU A 626 53.95 -25.72 36.11
CA LEU A 626 54.81 -26.86 35.75
C LEU A 626 56.23 -26.72 36.33
N ILE A 627 56.81 -25.52 36.28
CA ILE A 627 58.13 -25.24 36.87
C ILE A 627 58.09 -25.46 38.39
N LEU A 628 57.03 -25.01 39.06
CA LEU A 628 56.85 -25.20 40.51
C LEU A 628 56.78 -26.70 40.89
N VAL A 629 56.05 -27.50 40.13
CA VAL A 629 55.92 -28.96 40.35
C VAL A 629 57.26 -29.67 40.16
N ILE A 630 58.04 -29.26 39.14
CA ILE A 630 59.39 -29.82 38.90
C ILE A 630 60.34 -29.47 40.05
N LEU A 631 60.32 -28.22 40.54
CA LEU A 631 61.15 -27.79 41.68
C LEU A 631 60.77 -28.54 42.97
N LEU A 632 59.49 -28.75 43.22
CA LEU A 632 59.00 -29.56 44.35
C LEU A 632 59.46 -31.02 44.24
N GLY A 633 59.39 -31.62 43.05
CA GLY A 633 59.89 -32.96 42.80
C GLY A 633 61.39 -33.10 43.09
N LEU A 634 62.21 -32.13 42.65
CA LEU A 634 63.65 -32.09 42.92
C LEU A 634 63.98 -31.91 44.41
N ALA A 635 63.22 -31.08 45.12
CA ALA A 635 63.38 -30.90 46.57
C ALA A 635 63.06 -32.19 47.34
N ILE A 636 62.01 -32.91 46.94
CA ILE A 636 61.64 -34.21 47.56
C ILE A 636 62.72 -35.27 47.26
N ALA A 637 63.21 -35.33 46.02
CA ALA A 637 64.26 -36.27 45.63
C ALA A 637 65.57 -36.02 46.41
N THR A 638 65.98 -34.76 46.56
CA THR A 638 67.18 -34.40 47.34
C THR A 638 67.01 -34.72 48.82
N TRP A 639 65.82 -34.52 49.40
CA TRP A 639 65.50 -34.91 50.77
C TRP A 639 65.58 -36.44 50.99
N LEU A 640 65.06 -37.23 50.05
CA LEU A 640 65.13 -38.70 50.10
C LEU A 640 66.57 -39.22 49.96
N VAL A 641 67.37 -38.63 49.06
CA VAL A 641 68.79 -38.96 48.90
C VAL A 641 69.59 -38.59 50.15
N TYR A 642 69.33 -37.42 50.73
CA TYR A 642 69.97 -36.99 51.97
C TYR A 642 69.62 -37.92 53.14
N GLY A 643 68.35 -38.32 53.26
CA GLY A 643 67.89 -39.32 54.23
C GLY A 643 68.58 -40.68 54.04
N TYR A 644 68.76 -41.13 52.80
CA TYR A 644 69.49 -42.37 52.48
C TYR A 644 70.98 -42.28 52.87
N ILE A 645 71.64 -41.15 52.61
CA ILE A 645 73.06 -40.93 52.98
C ILE A 645 73.26 -40.96 54.50
N ILE A 646 72.34 -40.35 55.27
CA ILE A 646 72.39 -40.40 56.75
C ILE A 646 72.19 -41.84 57.25
N LYS A 647 71.26 -42.59 56.68
CA LYS A 647 71.02 -44.00 57.03
C LYS A 647 72.26 -44.86 56.73
N LYS A 648 72.97 -44.59 55.63
CA LYS A 648 74.21 -45.26 55.24
C LYS A 648 75.40 -44.88 56.15
N LYS A 649 75.49 -43.62 56.62
CA LYS A 649 76.48 -43.20 57.64
C LYS A 649 76.26 -43.92 58.97
N LYS A 650 75.02 -43.99 59.48
CA LYS A 650 74.68 -44.73 60.72
C LYS A 650 74.99 -46.23 60.63
N LEU A 651 74.82 -46.84 59.45
CA LEU A 651 75.19 -48.26 59.21
C LEU A 651 76.71 -48.48 59.12
N LYS A 652 77.50 -47.50 58.69
CA LYS A 652 78.97 -47.56 58.69
C LYS A 652 79.56 -47.35 60.09
N GLU A 653 78.95 -46.50 60.93
CA GLU A 653 79.35 -46.31 62.33
C GLU A 653 78.99 -47.52 63.20
N SER A 654 77.83 -48.15 62.96
CA SER A 654 77.42 -49.41 63.61
C SER A 654 78.36 -50.59 63.27
N LYS A 655 78.95 -50.63 62.06
CA LYS A 655 79.93 -51.67 61.67
C LYS A 655 81.37 -51.40 62.14
N ARG A 656 81.72 -50.16 62.51
CA ARG A 656 83.03 -49.83 63.14
C ARG A 656 83.06 -50.12 64.64
N SER A 657 81.90 -50.10 65.32
CA SER A 657 81.75 -50.48 66.73
C SER A 657 81.74 -52.00 67.01
N LYS A 658 81.68 -52.85 65.96
CA LYS A 658 81.66 -54.33 66.08
C LYS A 658 82.94 -55.03 65.56
N ARG A 659 84.04 -54.29 65.39
CA ARG A 659 85.37 -54.81 65.01
C ARG A 659 86.50 -54.34 65.94
N GLY A 660 86.14 -53.95 67.16
CA GLY A 660 87.05 -53.64 68.25
C GLY A 660 86.60 -54.35 69.52
N PHE A 661 86.56 -55.68 69.46
CA PHE A 661 86.76 -56.65 70.53
C PHE A 661 87.01 -58.01 69.88
#